data_AF-A0A2P5NPR1-F1
#
_entry.id   AF-A0A2P5NPR1-F1
#
_cell.length_a   1.000
_cell.length_b   1.000
_cell.length_c   1.000
_cell.angle_alpha   90.00
_cell.angle_beta   90.00
_cell.angle_gamma   90.00
#
_symmetry.space_group_name_H-M   'P 1'
#
loop_
_entity.id
_entity.type
_entity.pdbx_description
1 polymer ?
#
loop_
_entity_poly.entity_id
_entity_poly.type
_entity_poly.pdbx_seq_one_letter_code
_entity_poly.pdbx_strand_id
1 'polypeptide(L)'
;MWQEQFDYFWDGRRRLVIGAFEGADRGPAPSARPSLTVVSAREPGFGAEPTLVDVIDPLRWRAGMVVADIPADHRFVRLSAGDGAELTLHLGSGSDQPPGGEYRLLLTLLPENNGTEQVVFRLVSLSARGEIERLAREQTSGAGARLVWAIGQRRAFEQGADGGLVARLAPARRIFPAYQSRLLLEPCPLDTEASADTREAPFAIMEHWLRENGAPRATLRLRIPDSLEESATLLGRACVAMALNQRRRLRGWMNEQKQSGEPVIDPLTFDDIRQATGEPAEYPDAVEVADTLVVANLLGLILDPDDPEADGVAVRRIGEKHATGLGETIEIDFYGAALGDDVGLVAPTAGLGDIGVAPADPGGPPYARLFRIEGDGLTPRRLAEEDPLLEDLMRRAASVAGRANSGAAARAFAERAAGLKGRREKLVAALNESLTRAGAPARLSAAGIWDVFEPLQQASFAAIAAEAPASARALLQDAGGYGAFGADPSLASALACGGPLAQSARSLRFDPRAGTSLLARYAAACGAEGMAPPGLDAAAQFAALRALMQEEDALALRDARIGVSPDPAVRRLAAAAARQLADVGAVERAIAHFEQYNDDEGASALEEYLGARRAGRWVAAQSAPALAALIARAGVEREEQQTRVAAGMTAAAAAPPPPAPEPEKPRGFFRRIFGG
;
A
#
# COMPACT_ATOMS: atom_id res chain seq x y z
N MET A 1 22.90 21.84 -9.51
CA MET A 1 22.79 20.40 -9.80
C MET A 1 21.54 19.88 -9.11
N TRP A 2 20.63 19.25 -9.86
CA TRP A 2 19.31 18.83 -9.34
C TRP A 2 19.42 17.75 -8.26
N GLN A 3 20.50 16.97 -8.27
CA GLN A 3 20.72 15.82 -7.38
C GLN A 3 20.61 16.19 -5.91
N GLU A 4 21.15 17.35 -5.52
CA GLU A 4 21.08 17.86 -4.15
C GLU A 4 19.81 18.68 -3.90
N GLN A 5 19.15 19.18 -4.96
CA GLN A 5 17.96 20.04 -4.86
C GLN A 5 16.69 19.26 -4.51
N PHE A 6 16.61 17.98 -4.90
CA PHE A 6 15.54 17.10 -4.48
C PHE A 6 15.81 16.46 -3.11
N ASP A 7 14.72 15.98 -2.52
CA ASP A 7 14.71 15.25 -1.26
C ASP A 7 14.17 13.85 -1.48
N TYR A 8 14.83 12.89 -0.85
CA TYR A 8 14.60 11.47 -1.05
C TYR A 8 14.23 10.85 0.29
N PHE A 9 13.05 10.24 0.38
CA PHE A 9 12.60 9.51 1.57
C PHE A 9 12.25 8.06 1.20
N TRP A 10 12.79 7.09 1.93
CA TRP A 10 12.54 5.67 1.71
C TRP A 10 11.96 5.04 2.97
N ASP A 11 10.88 4.25 2.86
CA ASP A 11 10.14 3.72 4.01
C ASP A 11 10.84 2.56 4.75
N GLY A 12 12.04 2.15 4.31
CA GLY A 12 12.75 0.98 4.83
C GLY A 12 12.32 -0.34 4.21
N ARG A 13 11.32 -0.32 3.32
CA ARG A 13 10.74 -1.49 2.67
C ARG A 13 10.82 -1.32 1.17
N ARG A 14 9.81 -0.71 0.55
CA ARG A 14 9.65 -0.60 -0.89
C ARG A 14 9.43 0.82 -1.39
N ARG A 15 8.81 1.71 -0.61
CA ARG A 15 8.41 3.02 -1.15
C ARG A 15 9.54 4.01 -1.10
N LEU A 16 9.77 4.67 -2.23
CA LEU A 16 10.65 5.82 -2.38
C LEU A 16 9.82 7.04 -2.76
N VAL A 17 9.97 8.11 -2.00
CA VAL A 17 9.46 9.45 -2.31
C VAL A 17 10.62 10.29 -2.82
N ILE A 18 10.40 10.94 -3.96
CA ILE A 18 11.30 11.94 -4.53
C ILE A 18 10.53 13.25 -4.59
N GLY A 19 10.93 14.24 -3.80
CA GLY A 19 10.22 15.50 -3.66
C GLY A 19 11.09 16.73 -3.88
N ALA A 20 10.45 17.82 -4.27
CA ALA A 20 10.99 19.15 -4.27
C ALA A 20 10.19 19.96 -3.23
N PHE A 21 10.59 19.84 -1.96
CA PHE A 21 9.89 20.48 -0.85
C PHE A 21 10.49 21.86 -0.56
N GLU A 22 9.65 22.79 -0.13
CA GLU A 22 10.11 24.09 0.35
C GLU A 22 10.75 23.93 1.74
N GLY A 23 11.92 24.53 1.93
CA GLY A 23 12.65 24.48 3.20
C GLY A 23 13.07 25.88 3.66
N ALA A 24 13.24 26.04 4.97
CA ALA A 24 13.64 27.33 5.57
C ALA A 24 15.00 27.85 5.04
N ASP A 25 15.88 26.93 4.60
CA ASP A 25 17.25 27.22 4.20
C ASP A 25 17.48 27.19 2.67
N ARG A 26 16.42 27.04 1.86
CA ARG A 26 16.53 26.97 0.39
C ARG A 26 15.73 28.07 -0.29
N GLY A 27 16.33 28.66 -1.33
CA GLY A 27 15.62 29.53 -2.27
C GLY A 27 14.50 28.79 -3.00
N PRO A 28 13.64 29.51 -3.75
CA PRO A 28 12.49 28.92 -4.45
C PRO A 28 12.91 27.74 -5.34
N ALA A 29 12.05 26.73 -5.40
CA ALA A 29 12.29 25.54 -6.23
C ALA A 29 12.64 25.95 -7.67
N PRO A 30 13.58 25.27 -8.35
CA PRO A 30 13.94 25.59 -9.72
C PRO A 30 12.70 25.56 -10.62
N SER A 31 12.57 26.59 -11.47
CA SER A 31 11.40 26.77 -12.36
C SER A 31 11.23 25.65 -13.39
N ALA A 32 12.31 24.92 -13.70
CA ALA A 32 12.28 23.75 -14.57
C ALA A 32 12.87 22.54 -13.83
N ARG A 33 12.04 21.52 -13.62
CA ARG A 33 12.45 20.25 -13.01
C ARG A 33 12.84 19.26 -14.12
N PRO A 34 13.98 18.57 -14.01
CA PRO A 34 14.46 17.65 -15.05
C PRO A 34 13.55 16.44 -15.19
N SER A 35 13.50 15.87 -16.39
CA SER A 35 12.98 14.51 -16.55
C SER A 35 13.97 13.51 -15.97
N LEU A 36 13.49 12.58 -15.15
CA LEU A 36 14.33 11.57 -14.51
C LEU A 36 13.91 10.17 -14.93
N THR A 37 14.89 9.30 -15.13
CA THR A 37 14.69 7.85 -15.23
C THR A 37 15.12 7.22 -13.91
N VAL A 38 14.27 6.38 -13.33
CA VAL A 38 14.49 5.70 -12.06
C VAL A 38 14.71 4.22 -12.32
N VAL A 39 15.92 3.74 -12.05
CA VAL A 39 16.32 2.34 -12.23
C VAL A 39 16.73 1.78 -10.88
N SER A 40 16.37 0.54 -10.58
CA SER A 40 16.81 -0.13 -9.35
C SER A 40 17.54 -1.42 -9.64
N ALA A 41 18.44 -1.81 -8.73
CA ALA A 41 19.20 -3.05 -8.81
C ALA A 41 19.50 -3.61 -7.40
N ARG A 42 19.85 -4.90 -7.37
CA ARG A 42 20.37 -5.60 -6.17
C ARG A 42 21.81 -5.22 -5.85
N GLU A 43 22.58 -4.83 -6.85
CA GLU A 43 24.01 -4.55 -6.75
C GLU A 43 24.35 -3.11 -7.19
N PRO A 44 25.43 -2.51 -6.66
CA PRO A 44 25.80 -1.12 -6.95
C PRO A 44 26.25 -0.90 -8.39
N GLY A 45 26.67 -1.96 -9.11
CA GLY A 45 27.14 -1.88 -10.48
C GLY A 45 26.04 -1.81 -11.54
N PHE A 46 24.79 -2.15 -11.19
CA PHE A 46 23.65 -2.25 -12.13
C PHE A 46 23.92 -3.18 -13.35
N GLY A 47 24.83 -4.14 -13.21
CA GLY A 47 25.23 -5.05 -14.29
C GLY A 47 24.25 -6.21 -14.46
N ALA A 48 23.75 -6.77 -13.36
CA ALA A 48 22.76 -7.84 -13.36
C ALA A 48 21.34 -7.31 -13.12
N GLU A 49 20.45 -7.55 -14.10
CA GLU A 49 18.99 -7.38 -14.02
C GLU A 49 18.51 -5.99 -13.49
N PRO A 50 19.02 -4.86 -14.02
CA PRO A 50 18.49 -3.55 -13.65
C PRO A 50 17.03 -3.42 -14.08
N THR A 51 16.20 -2.93 -13.17
CA THR A 51 14.75 -2.81 -13.36
C THR A 51 14.37 -1.35 -13.48
N LEU A 52 13.76 -0.96 -14.60
CA LEU A 52 13.11 0.34 -14.74
C LEU A 52 11.93 0.41 -13.75
N VAL A 53 12.06 1.26 -12.74
CA VAL A 53 11.05 1.47 -11.71
C VAL A 53 10.06 2.53 -12.14
N ASP A 54 10.58 3.68 -12.58
CA ASP A 54 9.76 4.85 -12.88
C ASP A 54 10.39 5.78 -13.92
N VAL A 55 9.54 6.59 -14.57
CA VAL A 55 9.92 7.67 -15.49
C VAL A 55 9.17 8.92 -15.06
N ILE A 56 9.92 9.94 -14.65
CA ILE A 56 9.38 11.19 -14.13
C ILE A 56 9.53 12.27 -15.20
N ASP A 57 8.41 12.70 -15.76
CA ASP A 57 8.36 13.79 -16.72
C ASP A 57 8.03 15.15 -16.02
N PRO A 58 8.12 16.29 -16.73
CA PRO A 58 7.81 17.59 -16.15
C PRO A 58 6.37 17.75 -15.63
N LEU A 59 5.40 16.99 -16.18
CA LEU A 59 4.00 17.05 -15.73
C LEU A 59 3.84 16.35 -14.38
N ARG A 60 4.51 15.20 -14.18
CA ARG A 60 4.50 14.45 -12.92
C ARG A 60 5.08 15.24 -11.76
N TRP A 61 5.95 16.20 -12.04
CA TRP A 61 6.47 17.09 -11.01
C TRP A 61 5.44 18.09 -10.46
N ARG A 62 4.28 18.33 -11.10
CA ARG A 62 3.33 19.34 -10.61
C ARG A 62 2.82 19.09 -9.19
N ALA A 63 2.82 17.83 -8.75
CA ALA A 63 2.49 17.43 -7.37
C ALA A 63 3.53 17.86 -6.31
N GLY A 64 4.68 18.41 -6.72
CA GLY A 64 5.80 18.66 -5.80
C GLY A 64 6.61 17.41 -5.46
N MET A 65 6.06 16.22 -5.68
CA MET A 65 6.64 14.93 -5.32
C MET A 65 6.18 13.79 -6.21
N VAL A 66 6.99 12.75 -6.23
CA VAL A 66 6.71 11.47 -6.88
C VAL A 66 6.91 10.36 -5.87
N VAL A 67 6.05 9.34 -5.94
CA VAL A 67 6.15 8.12 -5.15
C VAL A 67 6.36 6.95 -6.11
N ALA A 68 7.28 6.07 -5.79
CA ALA A 68 7.59 4.86 -6.55
C ALA A 68 7.82 3.67 -5.61
N ASP A 69 7.45 2.47 -6.07
CA ASP A 69 7.70 1.21 -5.36
C ASP A 69 8.93 0.51 -5.94
N ILE A 70 9.95 0.34 -5.10
CA ILE A 70 11.19 -0.38 -5.38
C ILE A 70 10.97 -1.87 -5.08
N PRO A 71 11.46 -2.80 -5.94
CA PRO A 71 11.47 -4.23 -5.63
C PRO A 71 12.12 -4.50 -4.26
N ALA A 72 11.52 -5.40 -3.46
CA ALA A 72 11.86 -5.57 -2.03
C ALA A 72 13.31 -6.01 -1.76
N ASP A 73 13.93 -6.64 -2.76
CA ASP A 73 15.30 -7.15 -2.78
C ASP A 73 16.30 -6.15 -3.38
N HIS A 74 15.84 -5.05 -3.97
CA HIS A 74 16.70 -4.01 -4.54
C HIS A 74 17.11 -3.00 -3.46
N ARG A 75 18.39 -2.65 -3.44
CA ARG A 75 18.98 -1.73 -2.45
C ARG A 75 19.68 -0.53 -3.09
N PHE A 76 19.84 -0.54 -4.41
CA PHE A 76 20.47 0.54 -5.16
C PHE A 76 19.47 1.11 -6.16
N VAL A 77 19.32 2.44 -6.17
CA VAL A 77 18.45 3.14 -7.10
C VAL A 77 19.25 4.21 -7.81
N ARG A 78 19.29 4.19 -9.14
CA ARG A 78 19.94 5.21 -9.96
C ARG A 78 18.88 6.14 -10.53
N LEU A 79 19.13 7.42 -10.37
CA LEU A 79 18.36 8.51 -10.95
C LEU A 79 19.22 9.18 -12.01
N SER A 80 18.80 9.11 -13.27
CA SER A 80 19.53 9.70 -14.39
C SER A 80 18.66 10.76 -15.08
N ALA A 81 19.25 11.94 -15.32
CA ALA A 81 18.62 13.02 -16.06
C ALA A 81 19.08 13.05 -17.52
N GLY A 82 18.33 13.74 -18.39
CA GLY A 82 18.63 13.84 -19.82
C GLY A 82 19.93 14.61 -20.16
N ASP A 83 20.48 15.36 -19.19
CA ASP A 83 21.77 16.06 -19.30
C ASP A 83 22.97 15.15 -18.99
N GLY A 84 22.73 13.87 -18.69
CA GLY A 84 23.76 12.89 -18.33
C GLY A 84 24.15 12.91 -16.85
N ALA A 85 23.55 13.79 -16.04
CA ALA A 85 23.83 13.81 -14.62
C ALA A 85 23.12 12.66 -13.90
N GLU A 86 23.84 11.97 -13.01
CA GLU A 86 23.33 10.81 -12.28
C GLU A 86 23.46 10.99 -10.76
N LEU A 87 22.56 10.35 -10.02
CA LEU A 87 22.63 10.15 -8.58
C LEU A 87 22.32 8.68 -8.27
N THR A 88 23.17 8.04 -7.47
CA THR A 88 22.88 6.72 -6.93
C THR A 88 22.42 6.83 -5.48
N LEU A 89 21.21 6.35 -5.19
CA LEU A 89 20.69 6.17 -3.85
C LEU A 89 21.07 4.78 -3.35
N HIS A 90 21.68 4.71 -2.18
CA HIS A 90 21.93 3.47 -1.45
C HIS A 90 20.96 3.37 -0.28
N LEU A 91 20.07 2.38 -0.34
CA LEU A 91 19.00 2.12 0.62
C LEU A 91 19.51 1.14 1.68
N GLY A 92 20.00 1.67 2.81
CA GLY A 92 20.71 0.90 3.83
C GLY A 92 20.08 1.00 5.20
N SER A 93 20.61 0.25 6.16
CA SER A 93 20.17 0.38 7.55
C SER A 93 20.75 1.65 8.19
N GLY A 94 20.17 2.07 9.32
CA GLY A 94 20.68 3.24 10.07
C GLY A 94 22.10 3.06 10.60
N SER A 95 22.55 1.82 10.81
CA SER A 95 23.92 1.48 11.24
C SER A 95 24.96 1.60 10.12
N ASP A 96 24.53 1.56 8.85
CA ASP A 96 25.41 1.66 7.68
C ASP A 96 25.65 3.12 7.24
N GLN A 97 25.10 4.08 7.99
CA GLN A 97 25.23 5.50 7.72
C GLN A 97 26.59 6.02 8.22
N PRO A 98 27.32 6.82 7.41
CA PRO A 98 28.55 7.44 7.87
C PRO A 98 28.25 8.37 9.06
N PRO A 99 29.23 8.61 9.97
CA PRO A 99 29.04 9.46 11.16
C PRO A 99 28.80 10.95 10.82
N GLY A 100 29.07 11.35 9.57
CA GLY A 100 28.62 12.63 9.01
C GLY A 100 27.27 12.50 8.31
N GLY A 101 26.53 13.61 8.16
CA GLY A 101 25.25 13.61 7.45
C GLY A 101 24.27 14.62 8.01
N GLU A 102 23.05 14.52 7.51
CA GLU A 102 21.95 15.43 7.80
C GLU A 102 20.70 14.63 8.16
N TYR A 103 19.91 15.16 9.08
CA TYR A 103 18.59 14.65 9.38
C TYR A 103 17.53 15.55 8.75
N ARG A 104 16.73 14.99 7.85
CA ARG A 104 15.65 15.69 7.16
C ARG A 104 14.34 15.39 7.85
N LEU A 105 13.66 16.44 8.32
CA LEU A 105 12.33 16.38 8.90
C LEU A 105 11.34 17.03 7.93
N LEU A 106 10.38 16.25 7.44
CA LEU A 106 9.31 16.73 6.57
C LEU A 106 8.00 16.82 7.34
N LEU A 107 7.41 18.01 7.39
CA LEU A 107 6.16 18.32 8.06
C LEU A 107 5.04 18.46 7.02
N THR A 108 3.92 17.78 7.26
CA THR A 108 2.66 17.97 6.51
C THR A 108 1.77 18.91 7.32
N LEU A 109 1.51 20.09 6.76
CA LEU A 109 0.82 21.18 7.41
C LEU A 109 -0.48 21.52 6.67
N LEU A 110 -1.52 21.83 7.43
CA LEU A 110 -2.70 22.51 6.91
C LEU A 110 -2.34 23.96 6.50
N PRO A 111 -3.04 24.53 5.50
CA PRO A 111 -2.86 25.92 5.09
C PRO A 111 -3.16 26.90 6.24
N GLU A 112 -2.62 28.11 6.16
CA GLU A 112 -2.78 29.14 7.22
C GLU A 112 -4.19 29.71 7.26
N ASN A 113 -4.83 29.83 6.09
CA ASN A 113 -6.21 30.26 5.96
C ASN A 113 -7.09 29.07 5.56
N ASN A 114 -8.32 29.01 6.05
CA ASN A 114 -9.36 28.06 5.60
C ASN A 114 -9.78 28.29 4.11
N GLY A 115 -8.98 29.00 3.33
CA GLY A 115 -9.19 29.24 1.90
C GLY A 115 -8.70 28.08 1.04
N THR A 116 -8.83 28.23 -0.28
CA THR A 116 -8.50 27.26 -1.34
C THR A 116 -7.01 26.87 -1.46
N GLU A 117 -6.20 27.15 -0.45
CA GLU A 117 -4.77 26.85 -0.43
C GLU A 117 -4.51 25.34 -0.32
N GLN A 118 -3.47 24.87 -1.01
CA GLN A 118 -3.09 23.46 -1.04
C GLN A 118 -2.35 23.06 0.26
N VAL A 119 -2.32 21.75 0.52
CA VAL A 119 -1.52 21.14 1.60
C VAL A 119 -0.06 21.59 1.50
N VAL A 120 0.54 21.99 2.61
CA VAL A 120 1.92 22.48 2.65
C VAL A 120 2.85 21.40 3.18
N PHE A 121 3.90 21.09 2.42
CA PHE A 121 4.96 20.17 2.80
C PHE A 121 6.23 20.96 3.10
N ARG A 122 6.52 21.14 4.39
CA ARG A 122 7.66 21.96 4.84
C ARG A 122 8.81 21.06 5.27
N LEU A 123 9.97 21.30 4.69
CA LEU A 123 11.20 20.59 5.01
C LEU A 123 12.07 21.37 6.00
N VAL A 124 12.62 20.66 6.98
CA VAL A 124 13.59 21.18 7.93
C VAL A 124 14.85 20.32 7.90
N SER A 125 16.00 20.99 7.85
CA SER A 125 17.32 20.39 7.95
C SER A 125 17.85 20.49 9.36
N LEU A 126 18.19 19.35 9.95
CA LEU A 126 18.81 19.26 11.26
C LEU A 126 20.19 18.64 11.13
N SER A 127 21.16 19.17 11.87
CA SER A 127 22.48 18.55 11.99
C SER A 127 22.33 17.14 12.56
N ALA A 128 22.93 16.13 11.90
CA ALA A 128 22.96 14.78 12.45
C ALA A 128 23.88 14.67 13.69
N ARG A 129 24.75 15.66 13.92
CA ARG A 129 25.58 15.80 15.13
C ARG A 129 24.84 16.70 16.12
N GLY A 130 23.97 16.10 16.94
CA GLY A 130 23.19 16.82 17.95
C GLY A 130 22.02 16.00 18.50
N GLU A 131 21.23 16.62 19.38
CA GLU A 131 19.99 16.04 19.91
C GLU A 131 18.87 16.14 18.86
N ILE A 132 18.96 15.31 17.81
CA ILE A 132 17.99 15.27 16.70
C ILE A 132 16.56 15.20 17.23
N GLU A 133 16.32 14.39 18.27
CA GLU A 133 15.00 14.22 18.88
C GLU A 133 14.48 15.48 19.57
N ARG A 134 15.36 16.27 20.21
CA ARG A 134 14.95 17.56 20.80
C ARG A 134 14.60 18.55 19.69
N LEU A 135 15.47 18.68 18.69
CA LEU A 135 15.26 19.61 17.59
C LEU A 135 14.01 19.25 16.76
N ALA A 136 13.78 17.97 16.49
CA ALA A 136 12.58 17.53 15.79
C ALA A 136 11.31 17.87 16.58
N ARG A 137 11.34 17.70 17.91
CA ARG A 137 10.25 18.11 18.81
C ARG A 137 9.98 19.61 18.77
N GLU A 138 11.02 20.44 18.80
CA GLU A 138 10.86 21.90 18.70
C GLU A 138 10.17 22.30 17.39
N GLN A 139 10.54 21.65 16.29
CA GLN A 139 9.90 21.89 14.98
C GLN A 139 8.45 21.42 14.93
N THR A 140 8.15 20.23 15.47
CA THR A 140 6.77 19.73 15.50
C THR A 140 5.87 20.57 16.41
N SER A 141 6.38 20.99 17.57
CA SER A 141 5.65 21.86 18.50
C SER A 141 5.43 23.25 17.91
N GLY A 142 6.45 23.81 17.24
CA GLY A 142 6.35 25.11 16.56
C GLY A 142 5.34 25.13 15.40
N ALA A 143 5.08 23.98 14.77
CA ALA A 143 4.04 23.85 13.75
C ALA A 143 2.59 23.85 14.32
N GLY A 144 2.44 23.55 15.61
CA GLY A 144 1.19 23.70 16.36
C GLY A 144 -0.02 23.01 15.74
N ALA A 145 -1.17 23.70 15.75
CA ALA A 145 -2.46 23.17 15.31
C ALA A 145 -2.55 22.88 13.79
N ARG A 146 -1.55 23.28 13.01
CA ARG A 146 -1.50 23.01 11.57
C ARG A 146 -0.87 21.66 11.26
N LEU A 147 -0.08 21.09 12.18
CA LEU A 147 0.61 19.84 11.95
C LEU A 147 -0.36 18.67 11.87
N VAL A 148 -0.27 17.94 10.76
CA VAL A 148 -1.04 16.71 10.50
C VAL A 148 -0.13 15.48 10.62
N TRP A 149 1.09 15.57 10.09
CA TRP A 149 2.02 14.45 9.98
C TRP A 149 3.47 14.94 9.95
N ALA A 150 4.40 14.17 10.51
CA ALA A 150 5.83 14.43 10.34
C ALA A 150 6.61 13.13 10.12
N ILE A 151 7.54 13.15 9.18
CA ILE A 151 8.50 12.06 8.94
C ILE A 151 9.92 12.59 9.02
N GLY A 152 10.83 11.76 9.51
CA GLY A 152 12.22 12.10 9.69
C GLY A 152 13.12 11.03 9.12
N GLN A 153 14.21 11.42 8.45
CA GLN A 153 15.16 10.50 7.85
C GLN A 153 16.59 11.03 7.92
N ARG A 154 17.53 10.15 8.26
CA ARG A 154 18.96 10.43 8.15
C ARG A 154 19.44 10.17 6.72
N ARG A 155 20.22 11.09 6.18
CA ARG A 155 20.89 10.94 4.88
C ARG A 155 22.32 11.47 4.91
N ALA A 156 23.15 10.94 4.02
CA ALA A 156 24.49 11.47 3.77
C ALA A 156 24.79 11.44 2.28
N PHE A 157 25.48 12.46 1.79
CA PHE A 157 26.00 12.50 0.42
C PHE A 157 27.49 12.25 0.45
N GLU A 158 27.98 11.42 -0.47
CA GLU A 158 29.39 11.11 -0.66
C GLU A 158 29.71 11.03 -2.15
N GLN A 159 30.98 11.21 -2.49
CA GLN A 159 31.47 10.95 -3.83
C GLN A 159 31.85 9.47 -3.93
N GLY A 160 31.23 8.76 -4.87
CA GLY A 160 31.51 7.35 -5.12
C GLY A 160 32.90 7.13 -5.74
N ALA A 161 33.34 5.86 -5.78
CA ALA A 161 34.64 5.48 -6.33
C ALA A 161 34.81 5.89 -7.81
N ASP A 162 33.71 5.87 -8.56
CA ASP A 162 33.68 6.25 -9.98
C ASP A 162 33.49 7.77 -10.19
N GLY A 163 33.58 8.57 -9.12
CA GLY A 163 33.39 10.02 -9.13
C GLY A 163 31.94 10.50 -9.15
N GLY A 164 30.97 9.59 -9.34
CA GLY A 164 29.54 9.87 -9.29
C GLY A 164 29.02 10.16 -7.88
N LEU A 165 27.94 10.96 -7.78
CA LEU A 165 27.35 11.30 -6.49
C LEU A 165 26.51 10.14 -5.94
N VAL A 166 26.71 9.82 -4.66
CA VAL A 166 25.97 8.77 -3.94
C VAL A 166 25.27 9.38 -2.73
N ALA A 167 23.97 9.08 -2.57
CA ALA A 167 23.21 9.43 -1.37
C ALA A 167 22.86 8.15 -0.59
N ARG A 168 23.30 8.07 0.66
CA ARG A 168 22.96 6.99 1.59
C ARG A 168 21.72 7.37 2.38
N LEU A 169 20.65 6.59 2.26
CA LEU A 169 19.37 6.84 2.92
C LEU A 169 19.11 5.77 3.97
N ALA A 170 18.86 6.19 5.20
CA ALA A 170 18.30 5.32 6.24
C ALA A 170 16.79 5.23 6.04
N PRO A 171 16.09 4.25 6.64
CA PRO A 171 14.63 4.24 6.64
C PRO A 171 14.07 5.51 7.27
N ALA A 172 13.16 6.16 6.55
CA ALA A 172 12.31 7.21 7.07
C ALA A 172 11.46 6.65 8.21
N ARG A 173 11.33 7.43 9.27
CA ARG A 173 10.51 7.10 10.43
C ARG A 173 9.46 8.17 10.60
N ARG A 174 8.28 7.76 11.02
CA ARG A 174 7.26 8.71 11.44
C ARG A 174 7.66 9.31 12.78
N ILE A 175 7.62 10.64 12.85
CA ILE A 175 7.96 11.44 14.03
C ILE A 175 6.70 11.98 14.68
N PHE A 176 5.67 12.28 13.88
CA PHE A 176 4.38 12.72 14.39
C PHE A 176 3.22 12.14 13.56
N PRO A 177 2.22 11.52 14.21
CA PRO A 177 2.23 11.06 15.60
C PRO A 177 3.25 9.92 15.79
N ALA A 178 3.72 9.66 17.01
CA ALA A 178 4.77 8.67 17.25
C ALA A 178 4.33 7.22 16.93
N TYR A 179 3.08 6.84 17.22
CA TYR A 179 2.61 5.45 17.09
C TYR A 179 1.45 5.27 16.10
N GLN A 180 1.34 4.05 15.54
CA GLN A 180 0.29 3.68 14.58
C GLN A 180 -1.00 3.37 15.33
N SER A 181 -0.85 2.65 16.45
CA SER A 181 -1.94 2.42 17.40
C SER A 181 -2.15 3.65 18.27
N ARG A 182 -3.41 3.99 18.53
CA ARG A 182 -3.75 5.13 19.40
C ARG A 182 -3.55 4.84 20.89
N LEU A 183 -3.54 3.56 21.27
CA LEU A 183 -3.17 3.06 22.59
C LEU A 183 -2.19 1.90 22.41
N LEU A 184 -1.02 1.96 23.03
CA LEU A 184 -0.01 0.92 22.94
C LEU A 184 0.30 0.33 24.31
N LEU A 185 0.10 -0.97 24.46
CA LEU A 185 0.37 -1.71 25.68
C LEU A 185 1.76 -2.33 25.64
N GLU A 186 2.53 -2.11 26.68
CA GLU A 186 3.86 -2.68 26.91
C GLU A 186 3.81 -3.50 28.20
N PRO A 187 4.12 -4.81 28.15
CA PRO A 187 4.28 -5.58 29.37
C PRO A 187 5.53 -5.11 30.11
N CYS A 188 5.37 -4.78 31.40
CA CYS A 188 6.53 -4.53 32.26
C CYS A 188 7.05 -5.86 32.81
N PRO A 189 8.36 -5.96 33.11
CA PRO A 189 8.89 -7.08 33.87
C PRO A 189 8.16 -7.23 35.21
N LEU A 190 7.98 -8.46 35.67
CA LEU A 190 7.41 -8.70 36.99
C LEU A 190 8.38 -8.19 38.06
N ASP A 191 7.93 -7.23 38.86
CA ASP A 191 8.68 -6.73 39.99
C ASP A 191 8.24 -7.46 41.26
N THR A 192 9.09 -8.39 41.71
CA THR A 192 8.86 -9.17 42.94
C THR A 192 9.39 -8.48 44.19
N GLU A 193 10.10 -7.36 44.06
CA GLU A 193 10.74 -6.63 45.17
C GLU A 193 9.99 -5.33 45.54
N ALA A 194 9.22 -4.74 44.61
CA ALA A 194 8.37 -3.58 44.86
C ALA A 194 7.12 -3.92 45.70
N SER A 195 7.33 -4.31 46.95
CA SER A 195 6.29 -4.65 47.92
C SER A 195 6.07 -3.51 48.93
N ALA A 196 5.21 -2.55 48.58
CA ALA A 196 4.78 -1.51 49.51
C ALA A 196 3.50 -0.77 49.11
N ASP A 197 2.56 -1.39 48.36
CA ASP A 197 1.22 -0.82 48.20
C ASP A 197 0.23 -1.55 49.10
N THR A 198 -0.56 -0.77 49.85
CA THR A 198 -1.41 -1.21 50.98
C THR A 198 -2.88 -1.36 50.58
N ARG A 199 -3.17 -1.37 49.27
CA ARG A 199 -4.53 -1.50 48.73
C ARG A 199 -4.98 -2.97 48.71
N GLU A 200 -6.23 -3.21 49.08
CA GLU A 200 -6.83 -4.55 49.25
C GLU A 200 -6.93 -5.32 47.91
N ALA A 201 -6.52 -6.60 47.90
CA ALA A 201 -6.52 -7.47 46.71
C ALA A 201 -7.74 -8.43 46.66
N PRO A 202 -8.40 -8.67 45.51
CA PRO A 202 -9.66 -9.44 45.46
C PRO A 202 -9.62 -10.91 45.93
N PHE A 203 -8.44 -11.53 46.15
CA PHE A 203 -8.27 -12.76 46.97
C PHE A 203 -6.80 -13.18 47.12
N ALA A 204 -6.49 -13.81 48.26
CA ALA A 204 -5.24 -14.53 48.48
C ALA A 204 -5.39 -16.03 48.11
N ILE A 205 -4.68 -16.51 47.08
CA ILE A 205 -4.25 -17.92 47.08
C ILE A 205 -2.83 -17.96 47.66
N MET A 206 -2.75 -18.68 48.78
CA MET A 206 -1.74 -18.57 49.83
C MET A 206 -0.28 -18.83 49.42
N GLU A 207 0.06 -19.44 48.28
CA GLU A 207 1.42 -19.95 48.11
C GLU A 207 2.48 -18.88 47.74
N HIS A 208 2.08 -17.75 47.14
CA HIS A 208 3.01 -16.65 46.83
C HIS A 208 3.05 -15.56 47.90
N TRP A 209 1.93 -15.26 48.56
CA TRP A 209 1.89 -14.29 49.68
C TRP A 209 2.62 -14.80 50.92
N LEU A 210 2.68 -16.13 51.13
CA LEU A 210 3.41 -16.73 52.24
C LEU A 210 4.94 -16.59 52.13
N ARG A 211 5.49 -16.12 51.01
CA ARG A 211 6.92 -15.81 50.87
C ARG A 211 7.16 -14.33 51.11
N GLU A 212 7.30 -13.93 52.37
CA GLU A 212 7.86 -12.69 53.00
C GLU A 212 7.76 -11.29 52.30
N ASN A 213 7.28 -11.15 51.05
CA ASN A 213 7.36 -9.95 50.22
C ASN A 213 6.03 -9.58 49.51
N GLY A 214 4.87 -10.10 49.93
CA GLY A 214 3.56 -9.66 49.43
C GLY A 214 3.14 -10.13 48.02
N ALA A 215 2.08 -9.55 47.47
CA ALA A 215 1.50 -9.93 46.18
C ALA A 215 2.38 -9.54 44.97
N PRO A 216 2.56 -10.41 43.97
CA PRO A 216 3.25 -10.03 42.73
C PRO A 216 2.50 -8.90 42.02
N ARG A 217 3.21 -7.82 41.66
CA ARG A 217 2.63 -6.65 41.00
C ARG A 217 2.75 -6.78 39.48
N ALA A 218 1.72 -7.35 38.84
CA ALA A 218 1.62 -7.35 37.39
C ALA A 218 1.31 -5.93 36.88
N THR A 219 2.23 -5.38 36.08
CA THR A 219 2.13 -3.99 35.60
C THR A 219 2.07 -3.96 34.07
N LEU A 220 1.05 -3.30 33.52
CA LEU A 220 1.01 -2.93 32.11
C LEU A 220 1.32 -1.45 31.96
N ARG A 221 2.27 -1.14 31.09
CA ARG A 221 2.53 0.24 30.66
C ARG A 221 1.70 0.56 29.44
N LEU A 222 0.81 1.52 29.57
CA LEU A 222 0.05 2.09 28.47
C LEU A 222 0.77 3.35 27.96
N ARG A 223 1.24 3.30 26.72
CA ARG A 223 1.70 4.47 25.98
C ARG A 223 0.58 5.04 25.15
N ILE A 224 0.37 6.33 25.33
CA ILE A 224 -0.65 7.11 24.64
C ILE A 224 0.12 8.09 23.75
N PRO A 225 0.10 7.94 22.42
CA PRO A 225 0.91 8.73 21.48
C PRO A 225 0.61 10.23 21.54
N ASP A 226 -0.64 10.52 21.87
CA ASP A 226 -1.24 11.83 22.00
C ASP A 226 -1.39 12.15 23.51
N SER A 227 -1.82 13.34 23.91
CA SER A 227 -2.07 13.59 25.34
C SER A 227 -3.25 12.75 25.86
N LEU A 228 -3.38 12.59 27.19
CA LEU A 228 -4.55 11.97 27.80
C LEU A 228 -5.84 12.67 27.39
N GLU A 229 -5.76 13.98 27.18
CA GLU A 229 -6.86 14.84 26.77
C GLU A 229 -7.28 14.54 25.33
N GLU A 230 -6.32 14.32 24.42
CA GLU A 230 -6.56 13.99 23.02
C GLU A 230 -7.06 12.55 22.84
N SER A 231 -6.66 11.64 23.73
CA SER A 231 -7.07 10.23 23.69
C SER A 231 -8.31 9.90 24.53
N ALA A 232 -8.87 10.87 25.25
CA ALA A 232 -9.97 10.68 26.21
C ALA A 232 -11.20 9.96 25.61
N THR A 233 -11.57 10.22 24.35
CA THR A 233 -12.72 9.52 23.73
C THR A 233 -12.44 8.02 23.54
N LEU A 234 -11.21 7.66 23.18
CA LEU A 234 -10.82 6.26 23.06
C LEU A 234 -10.60 5.63 24.44
N LEU A 235 -9.97 6.34 25.38
CA LEU A 235 -9.80 5.92 26.77
C LEU A 235 -11.14 5.70 27.48
N GLY A 236 -12.13 6.57 27.24
CA GLY A 236 -13.49 6.45 27.79
C GLY A 236 -14.30 5.29 27.19
N ARG A 237 -13.86 4.75 26.06
CA ARG A 237 -14.42 3.53 25.44
C ARG A 237 -13.59 2.29 25.73
N ALA A 238 -12.38 2.47 26.25
CA ALA A 238 -11.50 1.41 26.69
C ALA A 238 -11.79 1.08 28.15
N CYS A 239 -11.80 -0.20 28.47
CA CYS A 239 -11.94 -0.72 29.80
C CYS A 239 -10.70 -1.52 30.14
N VAL A 240 -10.21 -1.33 31.36
CA VAL A 240 -9.28 -2.27 31.97
C VAL A 240 -10.05 -3.55 32.27
N ALA A 241 -9.44 -4.70 31.95
CA ALA A 241 -10.02 -6.01 32.16
C ALA A 241 -9.05 -6.89 32.93
N MET A 242 -9.58 -7.59 33.94
CA MET A 242 -8.88 -8.62 34.70
C MET A 242 -9.79 -9.85 34.81
N ALA A 243 -9.29 -10.99 34.35
CA ALA A 243 -9.99 -12.26 34.35
C ALA A 243 -9.30 -13.24 35.29
N LEU A 244 -9.97 -13.50 36.42
CA LEU A 244 -9.51 -14.40 37.49
C LEU A 244 -9.84 -15.85 37.09
N ASN A 245 -8.97 -16.44 36.27
CA ASN A 245 -9.19 -17.72 35.61
C ASN A 245 -9.31 -18.87 36.60
N GLN A 246 -8.57 -18.83 37.71
CA GLN A 246 -8.67 -19.86 38.74
C GLN A 246 -10.08 -19.89 39.35
N ARG A 247 -10.63 -18.72 39.68
CA ARG A 247 -12.00 -18.60 40.21
C ARG A 247 -13.05 -18.94 39.15
N ARG A 248 -12.83 -18.54 37.90
CA ARG A 248 -13.71 -18.87 36.78
C ARG A 248 -13.81 -20.38 36.57
N ARG A 249 -12.68 -21.10 36.67
CA ARG A 249 -12.64 -22.58 36.64
C ARG A 249 -13.33 -23.19 37.85
N LEU A 250 -13.08 -22.68 39.05
CA LEU A 250 -13.74 -23.16 40.26
C LEU A 250 -15.25 -23.01 40.18
N ARG A 251 -15.76 -21.84 39.75
CA ARG A 251 -17.20 -21.62 39.54
C ARG A 251 -17.78 -22.51 38.45
N GLY A 252 -17.06 -22.70 37.34
CA GLY A 252 -17.46 -23.63 36.29
C GLY A 252 -17.64 -25.03 36.83
N TRP A 253 -16.62 -25.52 37.54
CA TRP A 253 -16.64 -26.81 38.21
C TRP A 253 -17.77 -26.92 39.26
N MET A 254 -17.98 -25.93 40.12
CA MET A 254 -19.07 -25.92 41.10
C MET A 254 -20.45 -26.00 40.43
N ASN A 255 -20.64 -25.30 39.30
CA ASN A 255 -21.87 -25.37 38.53
C ASN A 255 -22.08 -26.76 37.93
N GLU A 256 -21.02 -27.39 37.42
CA GLU A 256 -21.06 -28.77 36.90
C GLU A 256 -21.37 -29.78 38.01
N GLN A 257 -20.75 -29.66 39.20
CA GLN A 257 -21.04 -30.50 40.37
C GLN A 257 -22.51 -30.35 40.80
N LYS A 258 -23.00 -29.10 40.89
CA LYS A 258 -24.39 -28.80 41.25
C LYS A 258 -25.39 -29.39 40.24
N GLN A 259 -25.08 -29.33 38.94
CA GLN A 259 -25.89 -29.95 37.89
C GLN A 259 -25.86 -31.48 37.97
N SER A 260 -24.75 -32.05 38.43
CA SER A 260 -24.56 -33.49 38.60
C SER A 260 -25.12 -34.03 39.94
N GLY A 261 -25.57 -33.15 40.84
CA GLY A 261 -26.07 -33.51 42.17
C GLY A 261 -24.97 -33.88 43.18
N GLU A 262 -23.72 -33.54 42.88
CA GLU A 262 -22.55 -33.84 43.68
C GLU A 262 -22.26 -32.73 44.72
N PRO A 263 -21.48 -33.01 45.79
CA PRO A 263 -21.10 -32.01 46.78
C PRO A 263 -20.34 -30.84 46.15
N VAL A 264 -20.74 -29.62 46.53
CA VAL A 264 -20.10 -28.37 46.09
C VAL A 264 -19.22 -27.84 47.22
N ILE A 265 -18.10 -27.20 46.87
CA ILE A 265 -17.21 -26.53 47.83
C ILE A 265 -17.62 -25.06 47.91
N ASP A 266 -17.87 -24.55 49.11
CA ASP A 266 -18.10 -23.12 49.33
C ASP A 266 -16.75 -22.39 49.51
N PRO A 267 -16.51 -21.27 48.79
CA PRO A 267 -15.32 -20.43 49.01
C PRO A 267 -15.31 -19.87 50.44
N LEU A 268 -14.11 -19.77 51.04
CA LEU A 268 -13.93 -19.15 52.34
C LEU A 268 -14.31 -17.66 52.29
N THR A 269 -15.15 -17.24 53.23
CA THR A 269 -15.53 -15.83 53.49
C THR A 269 -14.64 -15.21 54.56
N PHE A 270 -14.71 -13.89 54.74
CA PHE A 270 -14.00 -13.25 55.84
C PHE A 270 -14.52 -13.68 57.22
N ASP A 271 -15.80 -14.05 57.32
CA ASP A 271 -16.36 -14.60 58.55
C ASP A 271 -15.79 -15.98 58.86
N ASP A 272 -15.55 -16.82 57.84
CA ASP A 272 -14.88 -18.12 58.02
C ASP A 272 -13.44 -17.96 58.50
N ILE A 273 -12.74 -16.93 58.01
CA ILE A 273 -11.36 -16.61 58.43
C ILE A 273 -11.36 -16.13 59.89
N ARG A 274 -12.18 -15.12 60.24
CA ARG A 274 -12.33 -14.62 61.62
C ARG A 274 -12.69 -15.72 62.61
N GLN A 275 -13.55 -16.64 62.18
CA GLN A 275 -13.92 -17.80 62.97
C GLN A 275 -12.74 -18.77 63.17
N ALA A 276 -11.95 -19.01 62.13
CA ALA A 276 -10.80 -19.91 62.18
C ALA A 276 -9.66 -19.36 63.03
N THR A 277 -9.40 -18.06 63.00
CA THR A 277 -8.35 -17.40 63.78
C THR A 277 -8.79 -17.05 65.20
N GLY A 278 -10.10 -16.92 65.43
CA GLY A 278 -10.67 -16.50 66.71
C GLY A 278 -10.54 -14.99 66.97
N GLU A 279 -10.19 -14.20 65.95
CA GLU A 279 -10.06 -12.74 66.03
C GLU A 279 -11.24 -12.04 65.32
N PRO A 280 -12.23 -11.51 66.06
CA PRO A 280 -13.43 -10.91 65.45
C PRO A 280 -13.15 -9.63 64.65
N ALA A 281 -12.01 -8.99 64.90
CA ALA A 281 -11.56 -7.78 64.24
C ALA A 281 -10.57 -8.06 63.10
N GLU A 282 -10.30 -9.33 62.78
CA GLU A 282 -9.43 -9.67 61.67
C GLU A 282 -10.03 -9.17 60.35
N TYR A 283 -9.21 -8.41 59.64
CA TYR A 283 -9.54 -7.84 58.35
C TYR A 283 -8.39 -8.22 57.41
N PRO A 284 -8.55 -9.27 56.59
CA PRO A 284 -7.54 -9.63 55.62
C PRO A 284 -7.26 -8.44 54.69
N ASP A 285 -6.02 -8.28 54.22
CA ASP A 285 -5.63 -7.28 53.21
C ASP A 285 -6.19 -7.67 51.81
N ALA A 286 -7.47 -8.02 51.75
CA ALA A 286 -8.15 -8.53 50.59
C ALA A 286 -9.55 -7.92 50.45
N VAL A 287 -10.07 -7.86 49.22
CA VAL A 287 -11.46 -7.48 48.94
C VAL A 287 -12.29 -8.74 48.75
N GLU A 288 -13.40 -8.85 49.46
CA GLU A 288 -14.37 -9.94 49.29
C GLU A 288 -15.20 -9.72 48.02
N VAL A 289 -14.57 -9.91 46.85
CA VAL A 289 -15.26 -9.78 45.55
C VAL A 289 -15.73 -11.14 45.08
N ALA A 290 -17.05 -11.29 44.94
CA ALA A 290 -17.62 -12.50 44.37
C ALA A 290 -17.19 -12.68 42.90
N ASP A 291 -17.15 -11.62 42.11
CA ASP A 291 -16.99 -11.70 40.65
C ASP A 291 -15.64 -12.28 40.17
N THR A 292 -15.68 -12.95 39.00
CA THR A 292 -14.52 -13.57 38.35
C THR A 292 -13.92 -12.72 37.24
N LEU A 293 -14.62 -11.65 36.86
CA LEU A 293 -14.21 -10.71 35.81
C LEU A 293 -14.36 -9.30 36.39
N VAL A 294 -13.25 -8.59 36.50
CA VAL A 294 -13.23 -7.17 36.84
C VAL A 294 -13.06 -6.40 35.54
N VAL A 295 -13.99 -5.49 35.27
CA VAL A 295 -13.97 -4.63 34.08
C VAL A 295 -14.34 -3.22 34.52
N ALA A 296 -13.45 -2.27 34.26
CA ALA A 296 -13.59 -0.90 34.71
C ALA A 296 -13.21 0.10 33.63
N ASN A 297 -13.84 1.27 33.62
CA ASN A 297 -13.57 2.28 32.60
C ASN A 297 -12.16 2.86 32.79
N LEU A 298 -11.32 2.78 31.76
CA LEU A 298 -9.94 3.24 31.88
C LEU A 298 -9.86 4.75 32.14
N LEU A 299 -10.69 5.56 31.46
CA LEU A 299 -10.73 7.01 31.71
C LEU A 299 -11.24 7.34 33.11
N GLY A 300 -12.23 6.60 33.62
CA GLY A 300 -12.73 6.71 34.99
C GLY A 300 -11.59 6.56 36.00
N LEU A 301 -10.86 5.45 35.93
CA LEU A 301 -9.71 5.16 36.79
C LEU A 301 -8.57 6.19 36.69
N ILE A 302 -8.42 6.82 35.52
CA ILE A 302 -7.41 7.87 35.31
C ILE A 302 -7.81 9.20 35.96
N LEU A 303 -9.11 9.49 36.03
CA LEU A 303 -9.65 10.75 36.55
C LEU A 303 -9.93 10.67 38.05
N ASP A 304 -10.35 9.49 38.53
CA ASP A 304 -10.64 9.21 39.93
C ASP A 304 -9.97 7.88 40.34
N PRO A 305 -8.65 7.89 40.66
CA PRO A 305 -7.89 6.67 40.94
C PRO A 305 -8.21 6.01 42.29
N ASP A 306 -9.06 6.65 43.10
CA ASP A 306 -9.53 6.15 44.39
C ASP A 306 -11.01 5.67 44.31
N ASP A 307 -11.60 5.64 43.10
CA ASP A 307 -12.96 5.13 42.86
C ASP A 307 -13.02 3.60 43.11
N PRO A 308 -13.94 3.10 43.95
CA PRO A 308 -14.15 1.68 44.20
C PRO A 308 -14.71 0.88 42.99
N GLU A 309 -14.94 1.48 41.82
CA GLU A 309 -15.45 0.75 40.63
C GLU A 309 -14.54 -0.41 40.14
N ALA A 310 -13.27 -0.51 40.59
CA ALA A 310 -12.33 -1.52 40.11
C ALA A 310 -11.44 -2.12 41.22
N ASP A 311 -12.00 -3.01 42.02
CA ASP A 311 -11.24 -3.78 43.00
C ASP A 311 -10.04 -4.51 42.37
N GLY A 312 -8.85 -4.29 42.93
CA GLY A 312 -7.62 -4.89 42.44
C GLY A 312 -7.00 -4.23 41.20
N VAL A 313 -7.45 -3.04 40.79
CA VAL A 313 -6.79 -2.27 39.71
C VAL A 313 -6.43 -0.89 40.23
N ALA A 314 -5.17 -0.47 40.00
CA ALA A 314 -4.77 0.92 40.19
C ALA A 314 -4.13 1.48 38.94
N VAL A 315 -4.28 2.79 38.75
CA VAL A 315 -3.71 3.50 37.61
C VAL A 315 -2.82 4.61 38.13
N ARG A 316 -1.54 4.59 37.73
CA ARG A 316 -0.54 5.57 38.12
C ARG A 316 -0.05 6.31 36.89
N ARG A 317 -0.17 7.64 36.93
CA ARG A 317 0.44 8.50 35.93
C ARG A 317 1.93 8.62 36.25
N ILE A 318 2.79 8.15 35.35
CA ILE A 318 4.22 8.35 35.52
C ILE A 318 4.53 9.75 35.00
N GLY A 319 4.77 10.68 35.93
CA GLY A 319 5.43 11.94 35.62
C GLY A 319 6.91 11.67 35.32
N GLU A 320 7.22 11.11 34.15
CA GLU A 320 8.59 10.73 33.85
C GLU A 320 9.47 11.98 33.70
N LYS A 321 10.52 12.08 34.52
CA LYS A 321 11.72 12.90 34.29
C LYS A 321 12.61 12.31 33.17
N HIS A 322 12.08 11.43 32.32
CA HIS A 322 12.78 10.88 31.17
C HIS A 322 12.36 11.53 29.86
N ALA A 323 13.39 11.81 29.07
CA ALA A 323 13.46 12.88 28.12
C ALA A 323 12.86 12.53 26.75
N THR A 324 11.61 12.07 26.66
CA THR A 324 11.01 11.81 25.34
C THR A 324 9.55 12.25 25.30
N GLY A 325 9.26 13.26 24.48
CA GLY A 325 7.90 13.72 24.19
C GLY A 325 7.16 12.73 23.29
N LEU A 326 7.07 11.46 23.72
CA LEU A 326 6.46 10.33 23.02
C LEU A 326 5.01 10.11 23.46
N GLY A 327 4.35 11.15 23.96
CA GLY A 327 3.00 11.10 24.51
C GLY A 327 2.96 10.74 26.00
N GLU A 328 1.77 10.47 26.55
CA GLU A 328 1.60 10.19 27.97
C GLU A 328 1.78 8.69 28.29
N THR A 329 2.44 8.41 29.42
CA THR A 329 2.68 7.06 29.91
C THR A 329 1.91 6.83 31.20
N ILE A 330 1.12 5.77 31.18
CA ILE A 330 0.37 5.30 32.34
C ILE A 330 0.87 3.91 32.71
N GLU A 331 1.00 3.65 34.00
CA GLU A 331 1.09 2.30 34.55
C GLU A 331 -0.26 1.87 35.09
N ILE A 332 -0.67 0.66 34.69
CA ILE A 332 -1.87 -0.01 35.17
C ILE A 332 -1.37 -1.20 35.99
N ASP A 333 -1.66 -1.15 37.27
CA ASP A 333 -1.28 -2.15 38.27
C ASP A 333 -2.47 -3.07 38.53
N PHE A 334 -2.25 -4.38 38.43
CA PHE A 334 -3.26 -5.41 38.65
C PHE A 334 -2.95 -6.13 39.97
N TYR A 335 -3.55 -5.65 41.04
CA TYR A 335 -3.47 -6.24 42.37
C TYR A 335 -4.41 -7.44 42.50
N GLY A 336 -3.92 -8.51 43.12
CA GLY A 336 -4.68 -9.76 43.30
C GLY A 336 -4.81 -10.63 42.05
N ALA A 337 -4.26 -10.22 40.91
CA ALA A 337 -4.12 -11.08 39.75
C ALA A 337 -2.99 -12.10 40.00
N ALA A 338 -3.24 -13.38 39.74
CA ALA A 338 -2.32 -14.47 40.03
C ALA A 338 -1.79 -15.15 38.76
N LEU A 339 -0.82 -16.06 38.93
CA LEU A 339 -0.31 -16.89 37.84
C LEU A 339 -1.47 -17.61 37.11
N GLY A 340 -1.51 -17.42 35.79
CA GLY A 340 -2.53 -17.97 34.91
C GLY A 340 -3.76 -17.08 34.69
N ASP A 341 -3.88 -15.96 35.39
CA ASP A 341 -4.92 -14.96 35.13
C ASP A 341 -4.58 -14.12 33.90
N ASP A 342 -5.61 -13.51 33.30
CA ASP A 342 -5.43 -12.64 32.13
C ASP A 342 -5.79 -11.19 32.48
N VAL A 343 -4.94 -10.24 32.08
CA VAL A 343 -5.09 -8.81 32.33
C VAL A 343 -4.91 -8.02 31.04
N GLY A 344 -5.54 -6.86 30.88
CA GLY A 344 -5.34 -6.05 29.67
C GLY A 344 -6.40 -4.98 29.43
N LEU A 345 -6.57 -4.61 28.16
CA LEU A 345 -7.57 -3.65 27.71
C LEU A 345 -8.59 -4.29 26.77
N VAL A 346 -9.84 -3.89 26.94
CA VAL A 346 -10.96 -4.23 26.07
C VAL A 346 -11.72 -2.95 25.72
N ALA A 347 -11.93 -2.69 24.44
CA ALA A 347 -12.65 -1.52 23.96
C ALA A 347 -13.68 -1.95 22.90
N PRO A 348 -14.97 -2.08 23.24
CA PRO A 348 -15.95 -2.71 22.36
C PRO A 348 -16.11 -2.09 20.97
N THR A 349 -15.80 -0.79 20.85
CA THR A 349 -15.90 -0.04 19.60
C THR A 349 -14.55 0.18 18.89
N ALA A 350 -13.47 -0.40 19.39
CA ALA A 350 -12.13 -0.21 18.82
C ALA A 350 -11.98 -0.94 17.48
N GLY A 351 -11.44 -0.22 16.51
CA GLY A 351 -11.05 -0.74 15.20
C GLY A 351 -9.57 -1.14 15.15
N LEU A 352 -9.15 -1.66 14.00
CA LEU A 352 -7.74 -1.99 13.75
C LEU A 352 -6.87 -0.73 13.96
N GLY A 353 -5.88 -0.84 14.85
CA GLY A 353 -4.99 0.27 15.20
C GLY A 353 -5.54 1.22 16.27
N ASP A 354 -6.61 0.91 16.97
CA ASP A 354 -6.96 1.66 18.17
C ASP A 354 -6.16 1.17 19.38
N ILE A 355 -6.01 -0.15 19.55
CA ILE A 355 -5.19 -0.79 20.60
C ILE A 355 -4.12 -1.66 19.95
N GLY A 356 -2.87 -1.58 20.41
CA GLY A 356 -1.78 -2.46 20.01
C GLY A 356 -0.92 -2.91 21.18
N VAL A 357 -0.02 -3.87 20.93
CA VAL A 357 0.95 -4.36 21.91
C VAL A 357 2.38 -4.17 21.36
N ALA A 358 3.29 -3.71 22.20
CA ALA A 358 4.72 -3.62 21.92
C ALA A 358 5.51 -4.69 22.70
N PRO A 359 6.66 -5.15 22.17
CA PRO A 359 7.28 -4.72 20.90
C PRO A 359 6.61 -5.33 19.65
N ALA A 360 5.82 -6.39 19.80
CA ALA A 360 5.12 -7.05 18.71
C ALA A 360 3.69 -7.40 19.13
N ASP A 361 2.71 -6.99 18.32
CA ASP A 361 1.30 -7.29 18.57
C ASP A 361 1.01 -8.77 18.22
N PRO A 362 0.49 -9.60 19.15
CA PRO A 362 0.17 -11.00 18.88
C PRO A 362 -0.99 -11.18 17.88
N GLY A 363 -1.69 -10.10 17.53
CA GLY A 363 -2.85 -10.11 16.65
C GLY A 363 -4.13 -10.59 17.33
N GLY A 364 -5.14 -10.92 16.53
CA GLY A 364 -6.49 -11.24 17.02
C GLY A 364 -7.47 -10.07 16.88
N PRO A 365 -8.62 -10.13 17.55
CA PRO A 365 -9.70 -9.16 17.39
C PRO A 365 -9.24 -7.74 17.78
N PRO A 366 -9.52 -6.69 16.99
CA PRO A 366 -8.97 -5.35 17.22
C PRO A 366 -9.40 -4.68 18.55
N TYR A 367 -10.45 -5.19 19.17
CA TYR A 367 -11.09 -4.62 20.35
C TYR A 367 -10.64 -5.21 21.68
N ALA A 368 -9.70 -6.17 21.70
CA ALA A 368 -9.17 -6.74 22.93
C ALA A 368 -7.68 -7.05 22.81
N ARG A 369 -6.90 -6.66 23.83
CA ARG A 369 -5.50 -7.04 24.01
C ARG A 369 -5.29 -7.46 25.45
N LEU A 370 -5.11 -8.76 25.66
CA LEU A 370 -4.89 -9.36 26.97
C LEU A 370 -3.48 -9.94 27.06
N PHE A 371 -3.02 -10.10 28.30
CA PHE A 371 -1.74 -10.65 28.69
C PHE A 371 -2.00 -11.68 29.78
N ARG A 372 -1.30 -12.81 29.72
CA ARG A 372 -1.31 -13.81 30.77
C ARG A 372 -0.21 -13.52 31.77
N ILE A 373 -0.52 -13.67 33.05
CA ILE A 373 0.48 -13.63 34.11
C ILE A 373 1.18 -14.99 34.16
N GLU A 374 2.46 -15.01 33.80
CA GLU A 374 3.34 -16.17 33.81
C GLU A 374 4.50 -15.94 34.81
N GLY A 375 5.33 -16.97 35.02
CA GLY A 375 6.39 -16.92 36.04
C GLY A 375 7.50 -15.91 35.76
N ASP A 376 7.65 -15.50 34.50
CA ASP A 376 8.61 -14.51 34.00
C ASP A 376 7.98 -13.13 33.72
N GLY A 377 6.66 -12.99 33.88
CA GLY A 377 5.93 -11.72 33.77
C GLY A 377 4.69 -11.79 32.90
N LEU A 378 4.42 -10.71 32.18
CA LEU A 378 3.22 -10.59 31.34
C LEU A 378 3.48 -11.03 29.91
N THR A 379 2.88 -12.15 29.52
CA THR A 379 2.99 -12.72 28.16
C THR A 379 1.76 -12.33 27.33
N PRO A 380 1.91 -11.66 26.17
CA PRO A 380 0.79 -11.30 25.32
C PRO A 380 -0.04 -12.53 24.90
N ARG A 381 -1.36 -12.48 25.10
CA ARG A 381 -2.28 -13.57 24.77
C ARG A 381 -3.07 -13.24 23.51
N ARG A 382 -2.94 -14.07 22.47
CA ARG A 382 -3.81 -14.03 21.29
C ARG A 382 -5.16 -14.68 21.60
N LEU A 383 -6.25 -13.91 21.51
CA LEU A 383 -7.61 -14.45 21.59
C LEU A 383 -8.12 -14.83 20.20
N ALA A 384 -8.91 -15.90 20.13
CA ALA A 384 -9.74 -16.20 18.96
C ALA A 384 -11.05 -15.39 19.04
N GLU A 385 -11.68 -15.10 17.90
CA GLU A 385 -12.98 -14.40 17.87
C GLU A 385 -14.09 -15.20 18.59
N GLU A 386 -13.97 -16.53 18.63
CA GLU A 386 -14.92 -17.43 19.26
C GLU A 386 -14.60 -17.76 20.73
N ASP A 387 -13.59 -17.11 21.35
CA ASP A 387 -13.24 -17.39 22.75
C ASP A 387 -14.37 -16.93 23.70
N PRO A 388 -14.95 -17.82 24.53
CA PRO A 388 -16.05 -17.45 25.45
C PRO A 388 -15.68 -16.32 26.43
N LEU A 389 -14.40 -16.20 26.80
CA LEU A 389 -13.94 -15.09 27.65
C LEU A 389 -14.14 -13.74 26.95
N LEU A 390 -13.93 -13.69 25.64
CA LEU A 390 -14.02 -12.47 24.87
C LEU A 390 -15.45 -11.93 24.85
N GLU A 391 -16.45 -12.81 24.67
CA GLU A 391 -17.87 -12.43 24.70
C GLU A 391 -18.26 -11.81 26.05
N ASP A 392 -17.86 -12.44 27.16
CA ASP A 392 -18.17 -11.95 28.51
C ASP A 392 -17.49 -10.62 28.82
N LEU A 393 -16.23 -10.46 28.44
CA LEU A 393 -15.50 -9.21 28.59
C LEU A 393 -16.13 -8.09 27.76
N MET A 394 -16.52 -8.37 26.52
CA MET A 394 -17.15 -7.38 25.63
C MET A 394 -18.52 -6.94 26.14
N ARG A 395 -19.33 -7.88 26.64
CA ARG A 395 -20.63 -7.61 27.26
C ARG A 395 -20.50 -6.68 28.47
N ARG A 396 -19.56 -6.98 29.38
CA ARG A 396 -19.28 -6.16 30.57
C ARG A 396 -18.70 -4.80 30.19
N ALA A 397 -17.72 -4.76 29.29
CA ALA A 397 -17.11 -3.52 28.83
C ALA A 397 -18.12 -2.59 28.12
N ALA A 398 -19.06 -3.12 27.33
CA ALA A 398 -20.11 -2.32 26.71
C ALA A 398 -21.06 -1.67 27.74
N SER A 399 -21.40 -2.41 28.81
CA SER A 399 -22.20 -1.89 29.92
C SER A 399 -21.49 -0.77 30.68
N VAL A 400 -20.19 -0.94 30.95
CA VAL A 400 -19.36 0.03 31.69
C VAL A 400 -19.06 1.27 30.85
N ALA A 401 -18.61 1.11 29.60
CA ALA A 401 -18.33 2.21 28.68
C ALA A 401 -19.57 3.04 28.33
N GLY A 402 -20.77 2.43 28.37
CA GLY A 402 -22.04 3.14 28.15
C GLY A 402 -22.38 4.18 29.23
N ARG A 403 -21.89 3.99 30.47
CA ARG A 403 -22.21 4.85 31.63
C ARG A 403 -21.31 6.10 31.72
N ALA A 404 -20.07 6.01 31.24
CA ALA A 404 -19.05 7.07 31.36
C ALA A 404 -19.24 8.28 30.41
N ASN A 405 -20.20 8.24 29.47
CA ASN A 405 -20.40 9.27 28.45
C ASN A 405 -21.22 10.52 28.91
N SER A 406 -21.49 10.71 30.20
CA SER A 406 -22.50 11.67 30.68
C SER A 406 -21.96 13.00 31.29
N GLY A 407 -20.64 13.20 31.40
CA GLY A 407 -20.07 14.40 32.04
C GLY A 407 -19.88 15.63 31.14
N ALA A 408 -20.11 16.84 31.66
CA ALA A 408 -19.87 18.12 30.97
C ALA A 408 -18.38 18.34 30.61
N ALA A 409 -17.47 17.85 31.45
CA ALA A 409 -16.04 17.80 31.17
C ALA A 409 -15.75 16.90 29.95
N ALA A 410 -16.29 15.68 29.92
CA ALA A 410 -16.14 14.75 28.79
C ALA A 410 -16.66 15.33 27.46
N ARG A 411 -17.73 16.14 27.46
CA ARG A 411 -18.20 16.89 26.27
C ARG A 411 -17.24 18.01 25.84
N ALA A 412 -16.75 18.84 26.75
CA ALA A 412 -15.78 19.90 26.46
C ALA A 412 -14.37 19.39 26.07
N PHE A 413 -14.04 18.14 26.42
CA PHE A 413 -12.85 17.42 25.99
C PHE A 413 -13.05 16.72 24.63
N ALA A 414 -14.22 16.14 24.36
CA ALA A 414 -14.59 15.58 23.05
C ALA A 414 -14.55 16.62 21.91
N GLU A 415 -14.88 17.88 22.22
CA GLU A 415 -14.77 19.01 21.27
C GLU A 415 -13.31 19.37 20.90
N ARG A 416 -12.32 19.04 21.73
CA ARG A 416 -10.88 19.29 21.49
C ARG A 416 -10.14 18.10 20.86
N ALA A 417 -10.48 16.86 21.23
CA ALA A 417 -9.99 15.62 20.60
C ALA A 417 -10.43 15.47 19.13
N ALA A 418 -11.46 16.20 18.71
CA ALA A 418 -11.79 16.45 17.31
C ALA A 418 -10.65 17.14 16.53
N GLY A 419 -9.60 17.65 17.20
CA GLY A 419 -8.48 18.36 16.62
C GLY A 419 -7.66 17.57 15.60
N LEU A 420 -6.91 16.52 16.00
CA LEU A 420 -6.03 15.78 15.07
C LEU A 420 -6.81 14.95 14.05
N LYS A 421 -7.87 14.27 14.50
CA LYS A 421 -8.81 13.58 13.61
C LYS A 421 -9.42 14.57 12.62
N GLY A 422 -9.90 15.71 13.11
CA GLY A 422 -10.42 16.80 12.28
C GLY A 422 -9.36 17.42 11.37
N ARG A 423 -8.07 17.43 11.76
CA ARG A 423 -6.96 17.86 10.88
C ARG A 423 -6.74 16.88 9.74
N ARG A 424 -6.76 15.56 10.00
CA ARG A 424 -6.68 14.54 8.95
C ARG A 424 -7.91 14.58 8.04
N GLU A 425 -9.10 14.73 8.62
CA GLU A 425 -10.34 14.88 7.87
C GLU A 425 -10.33 16.15 7.03
N LYS A 426 -9.82 17.28 7.55
CA LYS A 426 -9.62 18.52 6.78
C LYS A 426 -8.62 18.34 5.64
N LEU A 427 -7.50 17.66 5.89
CA LEU A 427 -6.51 17.33 4.86
C LEU A 427 -7.17 16.54 3.73
N VAL A 428 -7.83 15.44 4.08
CA VAL A 428 -8.50 14.54 3.14
C VAL A 428 -9.66 15.24 2.42
N ALA A 429 -10.42 16.09 3.12
CA ALA A 429 -11.49 16.88 2.54
C ALA A 429 -10.96 17.86 1.48
N ALA A 430 -9.86 18.56 1.76
CA ALA A 430 -9.23 19.47 0.80
C ALA A 430 -8.73 18.72 -0.46
N LEU A 431 -8.13 17.53 -0.29
CA LEU A 431 -7.70 16.69 -1.40
C LEU A 431 -8.91 16.15 -2.20
N ASN A 432 -9.97 15.72 -1.53
CA ASN A 432 -11.22 15.29 -2.16
C ASN A 432 -11.93 16.43 -2.91
N GLU A 433 -11.87 17.66 -2.41
CA GLU A 433 -12.38 18.83 -3.11
C GLU A 433 -11.57 19.10 -4.39
N SER A 434 -10.24 18.94 -4.35
CA SER A 434 -9.39 19.00 -5.55
C SER A 434 -9.77 17.94 -6.58
N LEU A 435 -9.95 16.68 -6.15
CA LEU A 435 -10.42 15.59 -6.99
C LEU A 435 -11.80 15.87 -7.60
N THR A 436 -12.72 16.41 -6.80
CA THR A 436 -14.07 16.77 -7.25
C THR A 436 -14.02 17.88 -8.30
N ARG A 437 -13.21 18.93 -8.08
CA ARG A 437 -13.00 20.01 -9.07
C ARG A 437 -12.39 19.50 -10.36
N ALA A 438 -11.53 18.48 -10.28
CA ALA A 438 -11.00 17.79 -11.44
C ALA A 438 -12.00 16.85 -12.13
N GLY A 439 -13.18 16.59 -11.55
CA GLY A 439 -14.12 15.60 -12.06
C GLY A 439 -13.63 14.15 -11.90
N ALA A 440 -12.72 13.90 -10.95
CA ALA A 440 -12.31 12.56 -10.57
C ALA A 440 -13.27 12.01 -9.48
N PRO A 441 -13.95 10.88 -9.71
CA PRO A 441 -14.93 10.31 -8.76
C PRO A 441 -14.28 9.61 -7.55
N ALA A 442 -12.96 9.45 -7.55
CA ALA A 442 -12.22 8.83 -6.45
C ALA A 442 -12.40 9.59 -5.14
N ARG A 443 -12.52 8.86 -4.02
CA ARG A 443 -12.59 9.42 -2.67
C ARG A 443 -11.49 8.86 -1.79
N LEU A 444 -10.75 9.77 -1.19
CA LEU A 444 -9.77 9.50 -0.15
C LEU A 444 -10.46 9.39 1.20
N SER A 445 -9.88 8.57 2.09
CA SER A 445 -10.40 8.32 3.43
C SER A 445 -9.40 8.77 4.49
N ALA A 446 -9.91 9.49 5.49
CA ALA A 446 -9.16 9.76 6.72
C ALA A 446 -9.28 8.60 7.74
N ALA A 447 -10.16 7.64 7.49
CA ALA A 447 -10.34 6.45 8.32
C ALA A 447 -9.30 5.38 7.97
N GLY A 448 -8.68 4.77 8.98
CA GLY A 448 -7.68 3.72 8.84
C GLY A 448 -6.30 4.09 9.39
N ILE A 449 -5.40 3.11 9.41
CA ILE A 449 -4.00 3.31 9.80
C ILE A 449 -3.25 3.87 8.59
N TRP A 450 -2.68 5.06 8.74
CA TRP A 450 -1.81 5.67 7.74
C TRP A 450 -0.40 5.11 7.87
N ASP A 451 0.16 4.65 6.75
CA ASP A 451 1.58 4.31 6.66
C ASP A 451 2.47 5.56 6.66
N VAL A 452 3.79 5.37 6.61
CA VAL A 452 4.77 6.46 6.75
C VAL A 452 4.55 7.58 5.72
N PHE A 453 4.15 7.24 4.49
CA PHE A 453 4.03 8.19 3.38
C PHE A 453 2.59 8.47 2.94
N GLU A 454 1.58 7.94 3.61
CA GLU A 454 0.17 8.08 3.24
C GLU A 454 -0.23 9.52 2.84
N PRO A 455 0.09 10.59 3.61
CA PRO A 455 -0.28 11.95 3.21
C PRO A 455 0.37 12.40 1.88
N LEU A 456 1.61 11.97 1.65
CA LEU A 456 2.37 12.25 0.42
C LEU A 456 1.74 11.49 -0.76
N GLN A 457 1.34 10.24 -0.54
CA GLN A 457 0.66 9.42 -1.55
C GLN A 457 -0.70 10.00 -1.95
N GLN A 458 -1.51 10.39 -0.97
CA GLN A 458 -2.81 11.01 -1.20
C GLN A 458 -2.68 12.33 -1.97
N ALA A 459 -1.72 13.17 -1.61
CA ALA A 459 -1.44 14.42 -2.31
C ALA A 459 -0.91 14.18 -3.74
N SER A 460 0.01 13.21 -3.92
CA SER A 460 0.54 12.84 -5.23
C SER A 460 -0.56 12.31 -6.16
N PHE A 461 -1.43 11.43 -5.66
CA PHE A 461 -2.59 10.92 -6.41
C PHE A 461 -3.55 12.05 -6.80
N ALA A 462 -3.91 12.93 -5.86
CA ALA A 462 -4.83 14.03 -6.12
C ALA A 462 -4.32 14.98 -7.21
N ALA A 463 -3.02 15.29 -7.21
CA ALA A 463 -2.38 16.11 -8.23
C ALA A 463 -2.34 15.42 -9.60
N ILE A 464 -2.01 14.12 -9.64
CA ILE A 464 -2.01 13.33 -10.89
C ILE A 464 -3.41 13.26 -11.49
N ALA A 465 -4.44 12.98 -10.69
CA ALA A 465 -5.82 12.92 -11.18
C ALA A 465 -6.31 14.30 -11.67
N ALA A 466 -5.88 15.39 -11.02
CA ALA A 466 -6.25 16.74 -11.44
C ALA A 466 -5.76 17.10 -12.84
N GLU A 467 -4.55 16.69 -13.19
CA GLU A 467 -3.88 16.97 -14.46
C GLU A 467 -4.23 15.95 -15.57
N ALA A 468 -4.66 14.75 -15.18
CA ALA A 468 -5.00 13.70 -16.12
C ALA A 468 -6.18 14.11 -17.04
N PRO A 469 -6.12 13.82 -18.36
CA PRO A 469 -7.25 13.97 -19.26
C PRO A 469 -8.48 13.19 -18.77
N ALA A 470 -9.69 13.60 -19.18
CA ALA A 470 -10.93 12.96 -18.74
C ALA A 470 -10.98 11.44 -19.03
N SER A 471 -10.44 11.00 -20.17
CA SER A 471 -10.32 9.58 -20.51
C SER A 471 -9.36 8.83 -19.59
N ALA A 472 -8.21 9.43 -19.24
CA ALA A 472 -7.25 8.85 -18.32
C ALA A 472 -7.79 8.79 -16.88
N ARG A 473 -8.55 9.80 -16.43
CA ARG A 473 -9.24 9.76 -15.14
C ARG A 473 -10.25 8.62 -15.05
N ALA A 474 -11.04 8.41 -16.10
CA ALA A 474 -11.99 7.30 -16.17
C ALA A 474 -11.25 5.95 -16.08
N LEU A 475 -10.16 5.79 -16.83
CA LEU A 475 -9.31 4.60 -16.76
C LEU A 475 -8.74 4.35 -15.37
N LEU A 476 -8.20 5.37 -14.70
CA LEU A 476 -7.69 5.24 -13.33
C LEU A 476 -8.79 4.81 -12.36
N GLN A 477 -10.01 5.34 -12.53
CA GLN A 477 -11.14 4.96 -11.70
C GLN A 477 -11.54 3.50 -11.92
N ASP A 478 -11.65 3.07 -13.18
CA ASP A 478 -12.00 1.69 -13.54
C ASP A 478 -10.97 0.69 -13.01
N ALA A 479 -9.72 1.15 -12.84
CA ALA A 479 -8.65 0.33 -12.30
C ALA A 479 -8.64 0.25 -10.76
N GLY A 480 -9.48 1.00 -10.05
CA GLY A 480 -9.56 1.02 -8.58
C GLY A 480 -9.16 2.35 -7.91
N GLY A 481 -8.90 3.40 -8.68
CA GLY A 481 -8.64 4.76 -8.19
C GLY A 481 -7.44 4.82 -7.24
N TYR A 482 -7.64 5.43 -6.06
CA TYR A 482 -6.57 5.57 -5.06
C TYR A 482 -6.01 4.21 -4.58
N GLY A 483 -6.84 3.18 -4.49
CA GLY A 483 -6.38 1.84 -4.10
C GLY A 483 -5.38 1.25 -5.10
N ALA A 484 -5.62 1.46 -6.39
CA ALA A 484 -4.71 1.05 -7.46
C ALA A 484 -3.40 1.84 -7.42
N PHE A 485 -3.48 3.15 -7.17
CA PHE A 485 -2.31 4.01 -6.97
C PHE A 485 -1.48 3.58 -5.75
N GLY A 486 -2.12 3.25 -4.62
CA GLY A 486 -1.43 2.77 -3.42
C GLY A 486 -0.73 1.42 -3.60
N ALA A 487 -1.20 0.61 -4.56
CA ALA A 487 -0.62 -0.68 -4.91
C ALA A 487 0.59 -0.57 -5.87
N ASP A 488 0.50 0.29 -6.90
CA ASP A 488 1.60 0.59 -7.83
C ASP A 488 1.52 2.07 -8.30
N PRO A 489 2.19 2.99 -7.58
CA PRO A 489 2.16 4.42 -7.89
C PRO A 489 2.72 4.75 -9.28
N SER A 490 3.77 4.05 -9.70
CA SER A 490 4.46 4.31 -10.97
C SER A 490 3.61 3.86 -12.16
N LEU A 491 2.97 2.69 -12.09
CA LEU A 491 2.04 2.23 -13.12
C LEU A 491 0.81 3.13 -13.21
N ALA A 492 0.19 3.46 -12.08
CA ALA A 492 -0.96 4.35 -12.05
C ALA A 492 -0.61 5.72 -12.64
N SER A 493 0.57 6.27 -12.32
CA SER A 493 1.05 7.52 -12.92
C SER A 493 1.25 7.40 -14.44
N ALA A 494 1.85 6.31 -14.92
CA ALA A 494 2.05 6.09 -16.35
C ALA A 494 0.72 5.99 -17.12
N LEU A 495 -0.29 5.34 -16.53
CA LEU A 495 -1.65 5.29 -17.11
C LEU A 495 -2.35 6.65 -17.07
N ALA A 496 -2.10 7.46 -16.03
CA ALA A 496 -2.63 8.81 -15.89
C ALA A 496 -2.11 9.79 -16.95
N CYS A 497 -0.83 9.66 -17.34
CA CYS A 497 -0.25 10.42 -18.45
C CYS A 497 -0.90 10.09 -19.81
N GLY A 498 -1.64 8.98 -19.89
CA GLY A 498 -2.36 8.56 -21.08
C GLY A 498 -1.48 7.89 -22.14
N GLY A 499 -2.08 7.62 -23.29
CA GLY A 499 -1.44 7.01 -24.45
C GLY A 499 -2.43 6.21 -25.30
N PRO A 500 -2.21 6.08 -26.62
CA PRO A 500 -3.12 5.32 -27.50
C PRO A 500 -3.35 3.89 -27.00
N LEU A 501 -2.30 3.22 -26.52
CA LEU A 501 -2.37 1.86 -26.03
C LEU A 501 -3.27 1.75 -24.78
N ALA A 502 -3.04 2.58 -23.76
CA ALA A 502 -3.85 2.59 -22.54
C ALA A 502 -5.32 2.96 -22.82
N GLN A 503 -5.57 3.92 -23.72
CA GLN A 503 -6.93 4.35 -24.11
C GLN A 503 -7.72 3.26 -24.84
N SER A 504 -7.02 2.37 -25.53
CA SER A 504 -7.64 1.25 -26.25
C SER A 504 -7.87 0.00 -25.39
N ALA A 505 -7.41 -0.01 -24.13
CA ALA A 505 -7.57 -1.15 -23.23
C ALA A 505 -9.03 -1.28 -22.79
N ARG A 506 -9.63 -2.46 -22.97
CA ARG A 506 -11.03 -2.74 -22.59
C ARG A 506 -11.23 -2.87 -21.07
N SER A 507 -10.19 -3.32 -20.37
CA SER A 507 -10.16 -3.47 -18.91
C SER A 507 -8.71 -3.43 -18.46
N LEU A 508 -8.38 -2.57 -17.49
CA LEU A 508 -7.04 -2.53 -16.92
C LEU A 508 -6.87 -3.64 -15.89
N ARG A 509 -5.71 -4.30 -15.91
CA ARG A 509 -5.32 -5.29 -14.90
C ARG A 509 -4.20 -4.71 -14.06
N PHE A 510 -4.49 -4.48 -12.78
CA PHE A 510 -3.49 -4.14 -11.78
C PHE A 510 -3.07 -5.42 -11.06
N ASP A 511 -1.88 -5.93 -11.39
CA ASP A 511 -1.26 -7.02 -10.65
C ASP A 511 -0.06 -6.45 -9.87
N PRO A 512 -0.11 -6.39 -8.53
CA PRO A 512 0.91 -5.76 -7.70
C PRO A 512 2.22 -6.58 -7.58
N ARG A 513 2.56 -7.43 -8.56
CA ARG A 513 3.80 -8.22 -8.57
C ARG A 513 5.03 -7.32 -8.65
N ALA A 514 5.50 -6.90 -7.46
CA ALA A 514 6.73 -6.18 -7.24
C ALA A 514 7.91 -7.10 -7.63
N GLY A 515 8.52 -6.82 -8.79
CA GLY A 515 9.64 -7.60 -9.32
C GLY A 515 9.80 -7.53 -10.83
N THR A 516 8.77 -7.07 -11.55
CA THR A 516 8.83 -6.81 -13.01
C THR A 516 9.07 -5.34 -13.31
N SER A 517 9.64 -5.00 -14.47
CA SER A 517 9.88 -3.59 -14.86
C SER A 517 8.60 -2.82 -15.16
N LEU A 518 8.62 -1.50 -15.03
CA LEU A 518 7.48 -0.63 -15.35
C LEU A 518 6.97 -0.86 -16.78
N LEU A 519 7.88 -1.12 -17.74
CA LEU A 519 7.51 -1.48 -19.11
C LEU A 519 6.62 -2.74 -19.15
N ALA A 520 7.04 -3.80 -18.48
CA ALA A 520 6.30 -5.05 -18.44
C ALA A 520 4.94 -4.87 -17.75
N ARG A 521 4.92 -4.16 -16.62
CA ARG A 521 3.68 -3.86 -15.88
C ARG A 521 2.71 -3.00 -16.70
N TYR A 522 3.20 -1.99 -17.40
CA TYR A 522 2.38 -1.14 -18.29
C TYR A 522 1.81 -1.93 -19.46
N ALA A 523 2.63 -2.73 -20.15
CA ALA A 523 2.17 -3.57 -21.25
C ALA A 523 1.12 -4.59 -20.79
N ALA A 524 1.35 -5.26 -19.65
CA ALA A 524 0.39 -6.20 -19.06
C ALA A 524 -0.94 -5.52 -18.68
N ALA A 525 -0.88 -4.33 -18.05
CA ALA A 525 -2.07 -3.57 -17.69
C ALA A 525 -2.92 -3.21 -18.93
N CYS A 526 -2.28 -2.94 -20.07
CA CYS A 526 -2.94 -2.65 -21.34
C CYS A 526 -3.37 -3.90 -22.15
N GLY A 527 -3.22 -5.11 -21.59
CA GLY A 527 -3.55 -6.36 -22.28
C GLY A 527 -2.54 -6.78 -23.35
N ALA A 528 -1.35 -6.19 -23.33
CA ALA A 528 -0.23 -6.46 -24.23
C ALA A 528 0.93 -7.19 -23.53
N GLU A 529 0.62 -8.07 -22.57
CA GLU A 529 1.62 -8.86 -21.84
C GLU A 529 2.52 -9.65 -22.80
N GLY A 530 3.84 -9.49 -22.67
CA GLY A 530 4.84 -10.12 -23.56
C GLY A 530 5.18 -9.32 -24.83
N MET A 531 4.56 -8.15 -25.05
CA MET A 531 4.85 -7.30 -26.21
C MET A 531 6.28 -6.76 -26.20
N ALA A 532 6.83 -6.49 -25.01
CA ALA A 532 8.23 -6.10 -24.86
C ALA A 532 9.10 -7.36 -24.76
N PRO A 533 10.22 -7.45 -25.50
CA PRO A 533 11.14 -8.57 -25.39
C PRO A 533 11.76 -8.63 -23.97
N PRO A 534 12.00 -9.83 -23.43
CA PRO A 534 12.68 -10.00 -22.16
C PRO A 534 14.16 -9.60 -22.27
N GLY A 535 14.80 -9.27 -21.13
CA GLY A 535 16.24 -9.02 -21.07
C GLY A 535 16.71 -7.67 -21.64
N LEU A 536 15.79 -6.74 -21.93
CA LEU A 536 16.17 -5.37 -22.29
C LEU A 536 16.91 -4.69 -21.14
N ASP A 537 17.98 -3.95 -21.44
CA ASP A 537 18.60 -3.03 -20.49
C ASP A 537 17.66 -1.87 -20.13
N ALA A 538 18.00 -1.09 -19.11
CA ALA A 538 17.15 -0.01 -18.62
C ALA A 538 16.88 1.10 -19.66
N ALA A 539 17.85 1.39 -20.53
CA ALA A 539 17.71 2.41 -21.57
C ALA A 539 16.75 1.95 -22.68
N ALA A 540 16.87 0.69 -23.09
CA ALA A 540 15.97 0.05 -24.03
C ALA A 540 14.56 -0.12 -23.44
N GLN A 541 14.44 -0.46 -22.15
CA GLN A 541 13.15 -0.48 -21.45
C GLN A 541 12.48 0.89 -21.48
N PHE A 542 13.23 1.96 -21.19
CA PHE A 542 12.72 3.33 -21.26
C PHE A 542 12.28 3.72 -22.66
N ALA A 543 13.10 3.46 -23.68
CA ALA A 543 12.79 3.76 -25.08
C ALA A 543 11.52 3.04 -25.56
N ALA A 544 11.36 1.77 -25.20
CA ALA A 544 10.17 0.98 -25.51
C ALA A 544 8.93 1.49 -24.75
N LEU A 545 9.04 1.80 -23.44
CA LEU A 545 7.94 2.34 -22.66
C LEU A 545 7.43 3.66 -23.24
N ARG A 546 8.34 4.58 -23.58
CA ARG A 546 8.01 5.85 -24.21
C ARG A 546 7.25 5.64 -25.52
N ALA A 547 7.68 4.68 -26.35
CA ALA A 547 6.98 4.35 -27.59
C ALA A 547 5.56 3.85 -27.33
N LEU A 548 5.37 2.94 -26.36
CA LEU A 548 4.03 2.43 -26.00
C LEU A 548 3.10 3.51 -25.45
N MET A 549 3.64 4.50 -24.74
CA MET A 549 2.86 5.59 -24.14
C MET A 549 2.51 6.69 -25.15
N GLN A 550 3.33 6.92 -26.18
CA GLN A 550 3.21 8.13 -27.02
C GLN A 550 2.87 7.87 -28.48
N GLU A 551 3.20 6.71 -29.04
CA GLU A 551 3.09 6.44 -30.48
C GLU A 551 1.81 5.67 -30.81
N GLU A 552 1.06 6.12 -31.84
CA GLU A 552 -0.12 5.40 -32.34
C GLU A 552 0.24 4.03 -32.93
N ASP A 553 1.49 3.87 -33.38
CA ASP A 553 2.03 2.63 -33.95
C ASP A 553 1.92 1.44 -32.98
N ALA A 554 1.88 1.69 -31.66
CA ALA A 554 1.69 0.65 -30.65
C ALA A 554 0.39 -0.15 -30.84
N LEU A 555 -0.68 0.47 -31.36
CA LEU A 555 -1.95 -0.20 -31.62
C LEU A 555 -1.84 -1.21 -32.76
N ALA A 556 -1.22 -0.81 -33.88
CA ALA A 556 -1.00 -1.68 -35.02
C ALA A 556 -0.14 -2.89 -34.63
N LEU A 557 0.94 -2.65 -33.87
CA LEU A 557 1.81 -3.71 -33.35
C LEU A 557 1.03 -4.68 -32.46
N ARG A 558 0.22 -4.18 -31.53
CA ARG A 558 -0.62 -5.02 -30.65
C ARG A 558 -1.59 -5.88 -31.46
N ASP A 559 -2.32 -5.28 -32.39
CA ASP A 559 -3.38 -5.95 -33.14
C ASP A 559 -2.83 -7.04 -34.06
N ALA A 560 -1.62 -6.84 -34.59
CA ALA A 560 -0.87 -7.83 -35.38
C ALA A 560 0.00 -8.79 -34.55
N ARG A 561 0.02 -8.68 -33.21
CA ARG A 561 0.89 -9.45 -32.29
C ARG A 561 2.39 -9.35 -32.64
N ILE A 562 2.83 -8.16 -33.01
CA ILE A 562 4.25 -7.83 -33.24
C ILE A 562 4.81 -7.16 -31.98
N GLY A 563 5.97 -7.62 -31.51
CA GLY A 563 6.65 -7.05 -30.35
C GLY A 563 7.16 -5.62 -30.59
N VAL A 564 7.31 -4.85 -29.53
CA VAL A 564 7.87 -3.49 -29.61
C VAL A 564 9.39 -3.53 -29.62
N SER A 565 10.01 -2.77 -30.54
CA SER A 565 11.47 -2.57 -30.57
C SER A 565 11.84 -1.24 -29.90
N PRO A 566 12.92 -1.17 -29.09
CA PRO A 566 13.44 0.09 -28.59
C PRO A 566 13.99 0.98 -29.72
N ASP A 567 14.49 0.39 -30.82
CA ASP A 567 15.01 1.10 -31.98
C ASP A 567 13.87 1.76 -32.80
N PRO A 568 13.85 3.11 -32.93
CA PRO A 568 12.85 3.82 -33.70
C PRO A 568 12.79 3.48 -35.20
N ALA A 569 13.90 3.06 -35.82
CA ALA A 569 13.92 2.68 -37.22
C ALA A 569 13.24 1.32 -37.43
N VAL A 570 13.63 0.32 -36.64
CA VAL A 570 13.00 -1.02 -36.64
C VAL A 570 11.53 -0.91 -36.28
N ARG A 571 11.18 -0.12 -35.27
CA ARG A 571 9.79 0.04 -34.82
C ARG A 571 8.88 0.64 -35.90
N ARG A 572 9.33 1.67 -36.62
CA ARG A 572 8.56 2.27 -37.73
C ARG A 572 8.31 1.28 -38.87
N LEU A 573 9.33 0.52 -39.26
CA LEU A 573 9.19 -0.53 -40.28
C LEU A 573 8.25 -1.65 -39.82
N ALA A 574 8.39 -2.09 -38.57
CA ALA A 574 7.54 -3.11 -37.99
C ALA A 574 6.08 -2.65 -37.87
N ALA A 575 5.83 -1.38 -37.53
CA ALA A 575 4.49 -0.83 -37.45
C ALA A 575 3.81 -0.72 -38.83
N ALA A 576 4.55 -0.30 -39.87
CA ALA A 576 4.05 -0.30 -41.24
C ALA A 576 3.67 -1.72 -41.71
N ALA A 577 4.53 -2.71 -41.43
CA ALA A 577 4.26 -4.11 -41.69
C ALA A 577 3.06 -4.64 -40.90
N ALA A 578 2.96 -4.28 -39.62
CA ALA A 578 1.89 -4.70 -38.73
C ALA A 578 0.49 -4.28 -39.22
N ARG A 579 0.36 -3.10 -39.85
CA ARG A 579 -0.91 -2.65 -40.45
C ARG A 579 -1.40 -3.58 -41.55
N GLN A 580 -0.49 -4.20 -42.32
CA GLN A 580 -0.85 -5.20 -43.34
C GLN A 580 -1.17 -6.55 -42.70
N LEU A 581 -0.33 -6.98 -41.75
CA LEU A 581 -0.47 -8.24 -41.03
C LEU A 581 -1.73 -8.30 -40.13
N ALA A 582 -2.26 -7.14 -39.72
CA ALA A 582 -3.46 -7.05 -38.91
C ALA A 582 -4.69 -7.65 -39.62
N ASP A 583 -4.79 -7.54 -40.95
CA ASP A 583 -5.84 -8.16 -41.77
C ASP A 583 -5.58 -9.67 -41.92
N VAL A 584 -6.20 -10.47 -41.05
CA VAL A 584 -6.12 -11.94 -41.08
C VAL A 584 -6.53 -12.50 -42.44
N GLY A 585 -7.55 -11.90 -43.07
CA GLY A 585 -8.04 -12.34 -44.37
C GLY A 585 -7.00 -12.13 -45.47
N ALA A 586 -6.21 -11.05 -45.43
CA ALA A 586 -5.11 -10.84 -46.35
C ALA A 586 -4.01 -11.89 -46.19
N VAL A 587 -3.71 -12.28 -44.94
CA VAL A 587 -2.70 -13.31 -44.65
C VAL A 587 -3.17 -14.69 -45.14
N GLU A 588 -4.39 -15.10 -44.83
CA GLU A 588 -4.97 -16.37 -45.29
C GLU A 588 -5.06 -16.44 -46.81
N ARG A 589 -5.41 -15.31 -47.44
CA ARG A 589 -5.37 -15.16 -48.90
C ARG A 589 -3.95 -15.36 -49.43
N ALA A 590 -2.92 -14.79 -48.82
CA ALA A 590 -1.54 -14.95 -49.26
C ALA A 590 -1.03 -16.39 -49.10
N ILE A 591 -1.41 -17.09 -48.03
CA ILE A 591 -1.09 -18.51 -47.83
C ILE A 591 -1.68 -19.34 -48.98
N ALA A 592 -2.98 -19.21 -49.25
CA ALA A 592 -3.64 -19.95 -50.33
C ALA A 592 -3.02 -19.66 -51.72
N HIS A 593 -2.45 -18.47 -51.91
CA HIS A 593 -1.69 -18.15 -53.14
C HIS A 593 -0.42 -18.97 -53.22
N PHE A 594 0.42 -18.95 -52.17
CA PHE A 594 1.69 -19.67 -52.18
C PHE A 594 1.50 -21.19 -52.25
N GLU A 595 0.48 -21.74 -51.57
CA GLU A 595 0.10 -23.16 -51.71
C GLU A 595 -0.28 -23.52 -53.15
N GLN A 596 -1.05 -22.66 -53.84
CA GLN A 596 -1.44 -22.90 -55.24
C GLN A 596 -0.24 -22.94 -56.20
N TYR A 597 0.83 -22.23 -55.88
CA TYR A 597 2.04 -22.11 -56.70
C TYR A 597 3.24 -22.92 -56.17
N ASN A 598 3.03 -23.80 -55.19
CA ASN A 598 4.06 -24.65 -54.55
C ASN A 598 5.26 -23.87 -53.97
N ASP A 599 5.03 -22.68 -53.38
CA ASP A 599 6.05 -21.97 -52.58
C ASP A 599 5.87 -22.32 -51.10
N ASP A 600 6.42 -23.46 -50.70
CA ASP A 600 6.28 -24.02 -49.35
C ASP A 600 6.91 -23.13 -48.27
N GLU A 601 7.99 -22.40 -48.58
CA GLU A 601 8.69 -21.53 -47.63
C GLU A 601 7.84 -20.29 -47.28
N GLY A 602 7.26 -19.64 -48.29
CA GLY A 602 6.37 -18.49 -48.12
C GLY A 602 5.07 -18.85 -47.40
N ALA A 603 4.47 -19.99 -47.74
CA ALA A 603 3.28 -20.50 -47.06
C ALA A 603 3.57 -20.82 -45.58
N SER A 604 4.64 -21.60 -45.31
CA SER A 604 5.01 -22.02 -43.95
C SER A 604 5.29 -20.84 -43.02
N ALA A 605 6.00 -19.80 -43.50
CA ALA A 605 6.30 -18.63 -42.69
C ALA A 605 5.04 -17.84 -42.27
N LEU A 606 4.06 -17.72 -43.17
CA LEU A 606 2.78 -17.06 -42.88
C LEU A 606 1.87 -17.93 -42.01
N GLU A 607 1.89 -19.24 -42.19
CA GLU A 607 1.19 -20.20 -41.32
C GLU A 607 1.75 -20.19 -39.89
N GLU A 608 3.08 -20.17 -39.74
CA GLU A 608 3.72 -20.06 -38.43
C GLU A 608 3.33 -18.75 -37.74
N TYR A 609 3.32 -17.63 -38.48
CA TYR A 609 2.85 -16.34 -37.96
C TYR A 609 1.39 -16.41 -37.50
N LEU A 610 0.47 -16.94 -38.33
CA LEU A 610 -0.94 -17.09 -37.94
C LEU A 610 -1.12 -18.03 -36.75
N GLY A 611 -0.37 -19.13 -36.71
CA GLY A 611 -0.35 -20.07 -35.59
C GLY A 611 0.12 -19.41 -34.29
N ALA A 612 1.19 -18.62 -34.34
CA ALA A 612 1.69 -17.84 -33.21
C ALA A 612 0.65 -16.81 -32.75
N ARG A 613 0.06 -16.04 -33.67
CA ARG A 613 -0.96 -15.03 -33.37
C ARG A 613 -2.20 -15.63 -32.72
N ARG A 614 -2.71 -16.76 -33.25
CA ARG A 614 -3.86 -17.49 -32.69
C ARG A 614 -3.55 -18.06 -31.29
N ALA A 615 -2.32 -18.48 -31.05
CA ALA A 615 -1.84 -18.90 -29.74
C ALA A 615 -1.52 -17.73 -28.78
N GLY A 616 -1.70 -16.47 -29.20
CA GLY A 616 -1.42 -15.28 -28.41
C GLY A 616 0.07 -14.97 -28.24
N ARG A 617 0.97 -15.60 -29.02
CA ARG A 617 2.42 -15.35 -28.98
C ARG A 617 2.79 -14.11 -29.78
N TRP A 618 3.85 -13.45 -29.36
CA TRP A 618 4.40 -12.25 -30.02
C TRP A 618 5.51 -12.63 -30.98
N VAL A 619 5.49 -12.01 -32.17
CA VAL A 619 6.56 -12.14 -33.17
C VAL A 619 7.51 -10.95 -33.06
N ALA A 620 8.80 -11.20 -33.23
CA ALA A 620 9.84 -10.17 -33.12
C ALA A 620 9.64 -9.04 -34.16
N ALA A 621 9.90 -7.80 -33.75
CA ALA A 621 9.73 -6.62 -34.59
C ALA A 621 10.55 -6.69 -35.89
N GLN A 622 11.74 -7.30 -35.83
CA GLN A 622 12.66 -7.43 -36.96
C GLN A 622 12.12 -8.37 -38.05
N SER A 623 11.26 -9.33 -37.70
CA SER A 623 10.69 -10.30 -38.63
C SER A 623 9.47 -9.76 -39.38
N ALA A 624 8.78 -8.76 -38.84
CA ALA A 624 7.54 -8.24 -39.39
C ALA A 624 7.65 -7.73 -40.84
N PRO A 625 8.70 -6.98 -41.25
CA PRO A 625 8.83 -6.51 -42.63
C PRO A 625 8.93 -7.64 -43.66
N ALA A 626 9.61 -8.74 -43.34
CA ALA A 626 9.72 -9.90 -44.23
C ALA A 626 8.36 -10.58 -44.44
N LEU A 627 7.57 -10.75 -43.36
CA LEU A 627 6.23 -11.31 -43.43
C LEU A 627 5.27 -10.43 -44.25
N ALA A 628 5.33 -9.11 -44.08
CA ALA A 628 4.53 -8.18 -44.88
C ALA A 628 4.93 -8.18 -46.36
N ALA A 629 6.21 -8.34 -46.69
CA ALA A 629 6.68 -8.47 -48.07
C ALA A 629 6.10 -9.70 -48.78
N LEU A 630 5.90 -10.82 -48.06
CA LEU A 630 5.22 -12.00 -48.61
C LEU A 630 3.76 -11.72 -48.98
N ILE A 631 3.03 -10.98 -48.13
CA ILE A 631 1.64 -10.57 -48.42
C ILE A 631 1.59 -9.65 -49.64
N ALA A 632 2.49 -8.65 -49.70
CA ALA A 632 2.58 -7.73 -50.82
C ALA A 632 2.90 -8.47 -52.14
N ARG A 633 3.84 -9.42 -52.11
CA ARG A 633 4.19 -10.27 -53.26
C ARG A 633 2.98 -11.05 -53.77
N ALA A 634 2.27 -11.74 -52.89
CA ALA A 634 1.06 -12.48 -53.25
C ALA A 634 -0.04 -11.55 -53.81
N GLY A 635 -0.15 -10.31 -53.31
CA GLY A 635 -1.07 -9.29 -53.82
C GLY A 635 -0.75 -8.88 -55.26
N VAL A 636 0.50 -8.50 -55.53
CA VAL A 636 0.97 -8.09 -56.87
C VAL A 636 0.81 -9.23 -57.88
N GLU A 637 1.25 -10.44 -57.53
CA GLU A 637 1.15 -11.60 -58.43
C GLU A 637 -0.31 -11.94 -58.77
N ARG A 638 -1.25 -11.72 -57.84
CA ARG A 638 -2.68 -11.89 -58.09
C ARG A 638 -3.27 -10.80 -58.96
N GLU A 639 -2.93 -9.54 -58.73
CA GLU A 639 -3.37 -8.44 -59.60
C GLU A 639 -2.87 -8.61 -61.03
N GLU A 640 -1.61 -9.05 -61.20
CA GLU A 640 -1.05 -9.40 -62.50
C GLU A 640 -1.81 -10.56 -63.17
N GLN A 641 -2.23 -11.57 -62.40
CA GLN A 641 -3.00 -12.69 -62.94
C GLN A 641 -4.42 -12.25 -63.32
N GLN A 642 -5.09 -11.46 -62.49
CA GLN A 642 -6.42 -10.95 -62.77
C GLN A 642 -6.42 -10.03 -64.00
N THR A 643 -5.39 -9.18 -64.15
CA THR A 643 -5.21 -8.35 -65.34
C THR A 643 -4.88 -9.18 -66.58
N ARG A 644 -4.07 -10.25 -66.49
CA ARG A 644 -3.85 -11.20 -67.60
C ARG A 644 -5.10 -11.98 -67.99
N VAL A 645 -5.90 -12.43 -67.03
CA VAL A 645 -7.17 -13.11 -67.29
C VAL A 645 -8.18 -12.13 -67.90
N ALA A 646 -8.29 -10.91 -67.38
CA ALA A 646 -9.14 -9.88 -67.95
C ALA A 646 -8.71 -9.48 -69.37
N ALA A 647 -7.40 -9.36 -69.62
CA ALA A 647 -6.83 -9.13 -70.96
C ALA A 647 -7.07 -10.33 -71.89
N GLY A 648 -6.96 -11.56 -71.39
CA GLY A 648 -7.26 -12.78 -72.12
C GLY A 648 -8.74 -12.95 -72.46
N MET A 649 -9.64 -12.55 -71.55
CA MET A 649 -11.09 -12.57 -71.77
C MET A 649 -11.54 -11.46 -72.72
N THR A 650 -10.91 -10.28 -72.69
CA THR A 650 -11.16 -9.22 -73.68
C THR A 650 -10.61 -9.58 -75.06
N ALA A 651 -9.45 -10.26 -75.13
CA ALA A 651 -8.94 -10.83 -76.38
C ALA A 651 -9.82 -11.98 -76.92
N ALA A 652 -10.35 -12.84 -76.05
CA ALA A 652 -11.28 -13.91 -76.41
C ALA A 652 -12.67 -13.37 -76.83
N ALA A 653 -13.14 -12.28 -76.22
CA ALA A 653 -14.37 -11.59 -76.62
C ALA A 653 -14.21 -10.80 -77.93
N ALA A 654 -12.97 -10.44 -78.31
CA ALA A 654 -12.63 -9.82 -79.59
C ALA A 654 -12.31 -10.85 -80.71
N ALA A 655 -12.34 -12.15 -80.41
CA ALA A 655 -12.19 -13.19 -81.42
C ALA A 655 -13.46 -13.26 -82.30
N PRO A 656 -13.32 -13.42 -83.64
CA PRO A 656 -14.47 -13.51 -84.54
C PRO A 656 -15.36 -14.72 -84.19
N PRO A 657 -16.70 -14.62 -84.36
CA PRO A 657 -17.59 -15.71 -84.01
C PRO A 657 -17.25 -16.98 -84.81
N PRO A 658 -17.49 -18.17 -84.25
CA PRO A 658 -17.20 -19.42 -84.95
C PRO A 658 -17.97 -19.46 -86.28
N PRO A 659 -17.40 -20.06 -87.35
CA PRO A 659 -18.06 -20.15 -88.64
C PRO A 659 -19.40 -20.86 -88.47
N ALA A 660 -20.44 -20.29 -89.09
CA ALA A 660 -21.79 -20.86 -89.08
C ALA A 660 -21.75 -22.32 -89.58
N PRO A 661 -22.51 -23.24 -88.97
CA PRO A 661 -22.60 -24.61 -89.46
C PRO A 661 -23.06 -24.60 -90.92
N GLU A 662 -22.34 -25.32 -91.79
CA GLU A 662 -22.70 -25.47 -93.19
C GLU A 662 -24.12 -26.03 -93.31
N PRO A 663 -25.01 -25.42 -94.11
CA PRO A 663 -26.35 -25.94 -94.30
C PRO A 663 -26.30 -27.29 -95.05
N GLU A 664 -26.85 -28.33 -94.43
CA GLU A 664 -27.14 -29.61 -95.07
C GLU A 664 -27.89 -29.39 -96.39
N LYS A 665 -27.33 -29.86 -97.50
CA LYS A 665 -28.02 -29.87 -98.79
C LYS A 665 -29.24 -30.80 -98.69
N PRO A 666 -30.46 -30.31 -98.97
CA PRO A 666 -31.66 -31.13 -98.91
C PRO A 666 -31.66 -32.17 -100.04
N ARG A 667 -31.88 -33.44 -99.68
CA ARG A 667 -32.21 -34.51 -100.62
C ARG A 667 -33.53 -34.18 -101.32
N GLY A 668 -33.55 -34.45 -102.63
CA GLY A 668 -34.50 -33.96 -103.62
C GLY A 668 -35.99 -34.04 -103.30
N PHE A 669 -36.73 -33.05 -103.82
CA PHE A 669 -38.13 -33.26 -104.26
C PHE A 669 -38.65 -32.29 -105.34
N PHE A 670 -38.00 -31.16 -105.65
CA PHE A 670 -38.54 -30.19 -106.63
C PHE A 670 -37.73 -30.08 -107.93
N ARG A 671 -37.45 -31.22 -108.57
CA ARG A 671 -37.08 -31.29 -110.01
C ARG A 671 -38.30 -31.63 -110.86
N ARG A 672 -39.37 -30.83 -110.72
CA ARG A 672 -40.56 -30.77 -111.58
C ARG A 672 -41.28 -29.49 -111.17
N ILE A 673 -41.11 -28.40 -111.92
CA ILE A 673 -42.12 -27.36 -112.17
C ILE A 673 -41.55 -26.23 -113.04
N PHE A 674 -40.23 -26.03 -113.15
CA PHE A 674 -39.68 -25.11 -114.16
C PHE A 674 -38.45 -25.69 -114.87
N GLY A 675 -38.68 -26.18 -116.09
CA GLY A 675 -37.64 -26.46 -117.07
C GLY A 675 -37.61 -25.34 -118.12
N GLY A 676 -36.40 -24.97 -118.53
CA GLY A 676 -36.04 -24.04 -119.59
C GLY A 676 -34.53 -24.05 -119.72
#